data_AF-A0A3D9E4S5-F1
#
_entry.id   AF-A0A3D9E4S5-F1
#
_cell.length_a   1.000
_cell.length_b   1.000
_cell.length_c   1.000
_cell.angle_alpha   90.00
_cell.angle_beta   90.00
_cell.angle_gamma   90.00
#
_symmetry.space_group_name_H-M   'P 1'
#
loop_
_entity.id
_entity.type
_entity.pdbx_description
1 polymer ?
#
loop_
_entity_poly.entity_id
_entity_poly.type
_entity_poly.pdbx_seq_one_letter_code
_entity_poly.pdbx_strand_id
1 'polypeptide(L)'
;MQRRILAGTVVGGIAMTTVFAAAPVSAAIAPPPLSVVRPASPLIDMPTAYPVQPDLKIFPDNPDDKSIARGVRPYDEIAPFLNTLMDASDRVSAQVVGTSAQGRDIYLVTLTTPETTDQTRQQSVWRDLIKADPVAAAADATLQSGYKVPMWFNGNIHGNEWEGTDATLNYIEDLATSTDPATTEMLTDHRIYFTVTNNPDGRALGQRGTANGYDPNRDFITGATAEASIVRDLASVIQPTYFIDLHGYTNVLQVEPCGPPHGENYEYDLFVPHAYATALEIEEAVTAANIPGNTYYDPASGGVTSTNTGYINIPFRDQRSGWDDWPPIFAPQYVAYQGAITNTVELPLGRTGDQPARAKVNIEVAEVVIDTVVEYVDTHSDALLDNQIEIFRRGTAGEPSREIPADVAPSDLAPGVPTEWTDIWDETDVYNADFPRAYVIPVGAGQRSESDAQTLVQQLLVNGVRVDRMTSGARIDGTDYPAGSFYVDMHQPLRGLANVLLADGSDISDRVPNMYDISAWSLALLWGADVVRVGETTDPAPTTAVERVTTAPLTGMVPDGSGYLTFEPRGVADWQAVNALLAEGVALSQLPDGTIVVGADEASRTAARGAAAVFGVDFVLSDGRALRDGESTALAPAKVGYVGDAGDRDALIKLGFSSPVAVSAAGVTSGDVDLGAIDVLYIGTGMSFSQAQSTGAEKVRAYIAAGKPVVGRGTAAAAFVSTYITPLAAVSGTSGSNGIARVETPADGILGDYPQDTAFGSSFAWFPTLASGVTAEQRYAVTDTFVSGHWRASQGRSIQDAAGQASAVSLTGASGSRAFVFGTSPTYRAHPVGAFSDIARAVFWAAGQGTPVVPPPSVIEEDLTDDTRGTVTVPETAVAGQTITVELGADLTADDPYAVLFPGSVAVEFDEVTATSATLTLPGDLALGDLRIAVLRSDEPAPSAARVAALAADDTLFGWDDLVVVAAAAEPISTPSSDPTDAPVPAPAGNAPRDLATTGAPDVSSLGWLALAAGMIGAGLVVIGRVRSTSSTQ
;
A
#
# COMPACT_ATOMS: atom_id res chain seq x y z
N MET A 1 65.30 47.16 16.07
CA MET A 1 66.55 47.43 16.82
C MET A 1 66.80 46.25 17.75
N GLN A 2 67.95 45.57 17.60
CA GLN A 2 68.55 44.53 18.48
C GLN A 2 67.77 43.19 18.66
N ARG A 3 68.28 41.96 18.52
CA ARG A 3 69.59 41.36 18.17
C ARG A 3 69.36 39.84 17.85
N ARG A 4 69.96 39.38 16.75
CA ARG A 4 70.71 38.10 16.50
C ARG A 4 70.21 36.68 16.93
N ILE A 5 70.13 35.82 15.90
CA ILE A 5 70.86 34.54 15.63
C ILE A 5 70.51 33.21 16.37
N LEU A 6 70.15 32.23 15.52
CA LEU A 6 70.34 30.75 15.46
C LEU A 6 70.21 29.80 16.68
N ALA A 7 69.34 28.80 16.45
CA ALA A 7 69.51 27.34 16.47
C ALA A 7 69.95 26.57 17.75
N GLY A 8 69.24 25.48 18.05
CA GLY A 8 69.76 24.38 18.87
C GLY A 8 68.73 23.53 19.63
N THR A 9 68.28 22.46 18.98
CA THR A 9 67.57 21.24 19.40
C THR A 9 67.67 20.78 20.87
N VAL A 10 66.54 20.36 21.48
CA VAL A 10 66.37 19.05 22.15
C VAL A 10 64.90 18.61 22.04
N VAL A 11 64.69 17.47 21.37
CA VAL A 11 63.44 16.70 21.31
C VAL A 11 63.39 15.78 22.53
N GLY A 12 62.27 15.78 23.25
CA GLY A 12 61.95 14.82 24.29
C GLY A 12 60.44 14.59 24.29
N GLY A 13 60.00 13.52 23.63
CA GLY A 13 58.60 13.20 23.44
C GLY A 13 57.95 12.61 24.69
N ILE A 14 56.69 13.00 24.92
CA ILE A 14 55.69 12.22 25.63
C ILE A 14 54.47 12.18 24.71
N ALA A 15 54.28 11.04 24.03
CA ALA A 15 53.06 10.74 23.30
C ALA A 15 52.04 10.19 24.29
N MET A 16 51.00 10.95 24.59
CA MET A 16 49.77 10.39 25.14
C MET A 16 48.86 10.02 23.97
N THR A 17 48.76 8.72 23.68
CA THR A 17 47.73 8.14 22.82
C THR A 17 46.42 8.07 23.60
N THR A 18 45.57 9.09 23.47
CA THR A 18 44.15 8.97 23.79
C THR A 18 43.45 8.19 22.68
N VAL A 19 43.24 6.90 22.93
CA VAL A 19 42.33 6.07 22.14
C VAL A 19 40.90 6.50 22.51
N PHE A 20 40.27 7.30 21.65
CA PHE A 20 38.81 7.36 21.64
C PHE A 20 38.33 6.06 20.99
N ALA A 21 37.91 5.10 21.81
CA ALA A 21 37.03 4.05 21.33
C ALA A 21 35.69 4.72 21.02
N ALA A 22 35.48 5.09 19.75
CA ALA A 22 34.14 5.36 19.27
C ALA A 22 33.39 4.03 19.36
N ALA A 23 32.50 3.89 20.33
CA ALA A 23 31.50 2.83 20.27
C ALA A 23 30.73 3.04 18.95
N PRO A 24 30.54 1.99 18.12
CA PRO A 24 29.67 2.12 16.97
C PRO A 24 28.29 2.47 17.51
N VAL A 25 27.82 3.67 17.23
CA VAL A 25 26.39 3.95 17.29
C VAL A 25 25.83 3.15 16.12
N SER A 26 25.36 1.93 16.38
CA SER A 26 24.49 1.24 15.41
C SER A 26 23.34 2.20 15.16
N ALA A 27 23.24 2.70 13.93
CA ALA A 27 22.08 3.48 13.55
C ALA A 27 20.88 2.55 13.71
N ALA A 28 19.85 2.98 14.44
CA ALA A 28 18.65 2.18 14.51
C ALA A 28 18.08 2.02 13.10
N ILE A 29 17.68 0.79 12.75
CA ILE A 29 16.97 0.51 11.50
C ILE A 29 15.83 1.53 11.35
N ALA A 30 15.81 2.23 10.23
CA ALA A 30 14.82 3.23 9.91
C ALA A 30 13.89 2.70 8.80
N PRO A 31 12.59 3.06 8.84
CA PRO A 31 11.70 2.74 7.72
C PRO A 31 12.14 3.47 6.45
N PRO A 32 11.78 2.96 5.26
CA PRO A 32 11.98 3.67 4.01
C PRO A 32 11.39 5.08 4.06
N PRO A 33 11.96 6.03 3.28
CA PRO A 33 11.50 7.43 3.30
C PRO A 33 10.08 7.60 2.72
N LEU A 34 9.54 6.58 2.04
CA LEU A 34 8.16 6.52 1.60
C LEU A 34 7.47 5.31 2.23
N SER A 35 6.40 5.57 2.96
CA SER A 35 5.52 4.52 3.52
C SER A 35 4.65 3.90 2.43
N VAL A 36 4.30 2.62 2.58
CA VAL A 36 3.34 1.95 1.70
C VAL A 36 1.96 2.61 1.82
N VAL A 37 1.47 2.74 3.06
CA VAL A 37 0.26 3.48 3.44
C VAL A 37 0.65 4.85 3.95
N ARG A 38 0.08 5.91 3.37
CA ARG A 38 0.28 7.27 3.86
C ARG A 38 -0.65 7.55 5.05
N PRO A 39 -0.11 7.89 6.23
CA PRO A 39 -0.93 8.21 7.40
C PRO A 39 -1.76 9.47 7.15
N ALA A 40 -2.79 9.66 7.97
CA ALA A 40 -3.54 10.90 7.97
C ALA A 40 -2.63 12.09 8.32
N SER A 41 -2.88 13.26 7.72
CA SER A 41 -2.12 14.47 7.99
C SER A 41 -2.24 14.84 9.48
N PRO A 42 -1.12 14.96 10.22
CA PRO A 42 -1.15 15.36 11.62
C PRO A 42 -1.49 16.85 11.81
N LEU A 43 -1.58 17.62 10.71
CA LEU A 43 -1.93 19.04 10.72
C LEU A 43 -3.44 19.28 10.57
N ILE A 44 -4.23 18.24 10.33
CA ILE A 44 -5.69 18.33 10.32
C ILE A 44 -6.19 18.18 11.75
N ASP A 45 -6.39 19.31 12.42
CA ASP A 45 -7.03 19.41 13.73
C ASP A 45 -8.18 20.41 13.64
N MET A 46 -9.42 19.92 13.63
CA MET A 46 -10.58 20.78 13.39
C MET A 46 -10.79 21.77 14.54
N PRO A 47 -11.14 23.04 14.25
CA PRO A 47 -11.30 24.07 15.27
C PRO A 47 -12.27 23.72 16.39
N THR A 48 -11.97 24.22 17.59
CA THR A 48 -12.88 24.14 18.74
C THR A 48 -13.82 25.33 18.86
N ALA A 49 -13.63 26.39 18.07
CA ALA A 49 -14.46 27.60 17.97
C ALA A 49 -14.15 28.30 16.63
N TYR A 50 -15.02 29.21 16.19
CA TYR A 50 -14.77 30.04 15.01
C TYR A 50 -14.93 31.54 15.34
N PRO A 51 -14.07 32.43 14.81
CA PRO A 51 -13.03 32.14 13.83
C PRO A 51 -11.71 31.61 14.42
N VAL A 52 -10.90 30.94 13.59
CA VAL A 52 -9.50 30.56 13.86
C VAL A 52 -8.58 31.33 12.93
N GLN A 53 -7.80 32.25 13.49
CA GLN A 53 -7.04 33.26 12.74
C GLN A 53 -5.56 33.26 13.15
N PRO A 54 -4.79 32.22 12.79
CA PRO A 54 -3.36 32.21 13.01
C PRO A 54 -2.66 33.18 12.06
N ASP A 55 -1.51 33.72 12.46
CA ASP A 55 -0.62 34.40 11.53
C ASP A 55 -0.04 33.37 10.54
N LEU A 56 -0.54 33.34 9.30
CA LEU A 56 -0.05 32.42 8.28
C LEU A 56 1.37 32.80 7.86
N LYS A 57 2.20 31.78 7.61
CA LYS A 57 3.58 31.94 7.18
C LYS A 57 3.63 32.60 5.80
N ILE A 58 4.31 33.75 5.74
CA ILE A 58 4.61 34.41 4.47
C ILE A 58 5.83 33.72 3.85
N PHE A 59 5.65 33.20 2.64
CA PHE A 59 6.74 32.61 1.86
C PHE A 59 7.54 33.70 1.13
N PRO A 60 8.84 33.50 0.87
CA PRO A 60 9.62 34.44 0.08
C PRO A 60 9.09 34.56 -1.35
N ASP A 61 9.16 35.78 -1.90
CA ASP A 61 8.85 36.07 -3.30
C ASP A 61 9.61 35.14 -4.25
N ASN A 62 8.87 34.57 -5.21
CA ASN A 62 9.40 33.69 -6.23
C ASN A 62 9.15 34.27 -7.63
N PRO A 63 10.10 35.03 -8.20
CA PRO A 63 9.91 35.65 -9.51
C PRO A 63 9.80 34.65 -10.67
N ASP A 64 10.13 33.38 -10.45
CA ASP A 64 10.03 32.31 -11.45
C ASP A 64 8.68 31.56 -11.42
N ASP A 65 7.77 31.91 -10.50
CA ASP A 65 6.43 31.33 -10.38
C ASP A 65 5.65 31.49 -11.70
N LYS A 66 5.18 30.37 -12.24
CA LYS A 66 4.49 30.34 -13.53
C LYS A 66 3.10 30.96 -13.51
N SER A 67 2.50 31.16 -12.35
CA SER A 67 1.22 31.89 -12.24
C SER A 67 1.38 33.36 -12.64
N ILE A 68 2.56 33.97 -12.43
CA ILE A 68 2.83 35.37 -12.78
C ILE A 68 2.62 35.59 -14.28
N ALA A 69 3.13 34.68 -15.10
CA ALA A 69 2.95 34.73 -16.55
C ALA A 69 1.49 34.43 -16.98
N ARG A 70 0.76 33.63 -16.19
CA ARG A 70 -0.69 33.43 -16.37
C ARG A 70 -1.47 34.72 -16.11
N GLY A 71 -0.94 35.62 -15.28
CA GLY A 71 -1.60 36.87 -14.88
C GLY A 71 -2.48 36.71 -13.64
N VAL A 72 -2.16 35.74 -12.79
CA VAL A 72 -2.91 35.37 -11.58
C VAL A 72 -2.00 35.34 -10.37
N ARG A 73 -2.59 35.37 -9.16
CA ARG A 73 -1.85 35.55 -7.90
C ARG A 73 -0.75 34.49 -7.71
N PRO A 74 0.52 34.89 -7.51
CA PRO A 74 1.60 33.96 -7.15
C PRO A 74 1.41 33.39 -5.75
N TYR A 75 2.00 32.22 -5.51
CA TYR A 75 1.73 31.46 -4.28
C TYR A 75 2.11 32.24 -3.02
N ASP A 76 3.21 32.99 -3.04
CA ASP A 76 3.69 33.77 -1.89
C ASP A 76 2.76 34.94 -1.50
N GLU A 77 1.86 35.36 -2.38
CA GLU A 77 0.86 36.40 -2.12
C GLU A 77 -0.45 35.87 -1.49
N ILE A 78 -0.63 34.54 -1.38
CA ILE A 78 -1.87 33.95 -0.83
C ILE A 78 -1.96 34.18 0.68
N ALA A 79 -0.93 33.83 1.45
CA ALA A 79 -0.95 34.01 2.91
C ALA A 79 -1.09 35.48 3.35
N PRO A 80 -0.36 36.45 2.76
CA PRO A 80 -0.59 37.87 3.06
C PRO A 80 -2.03 38.34 2.85
N PHE A 81 -2.68 37.84 1.78
CA PHE A 81 -4.07 38.17 1.49
C PHE A 81 -5.02 37.60 2.53
N LEU A 82 -4.88 36.32 2.86
CA LEU A 82 -5.70 35.68 3.90
C LEU A 82 -5.50 36.31 5.28
N ASN A 83 -4.26 36.65 5.67
CA ASN A 83 -3.98 37.36 6.92
C ASN A 83 -4.72 38.71 6.96
N THR A 84 -4.73 39.46 5.84
CA THR A 84 -5.44 40.74 5.75
C THR A 84 -6.96 40.57 5.94
N LEU A 85 -7.54 39.52 5.37
CA LEU A 85 -8.97 39.26 5.51
C LEU A 85 -9.34 38.78 6.93
N MET A 86 -8.50 37.95 7.55
CA MET A 86 -8.68 37.53 8.95
C MET A 86 -8.61 38.72 9.91
N ASP A 87 -7.70 39.68 9.68
CA ASP A 87 -7.63 40.92 10.48
C ASP A 87 -8.86 41.81 10.32
N ALA A 88 -9.55 41.73 9.17
CA ALA A 88 -10.66 42.61 8.82
C ALA A 88 -12.05 42.03 9.12
N SER A 89 -12.19 40.71 9.29
CA SER A 89 -13.47 40.03 9.37
C SER A 89 -13.45 38.88 10.38
N ASP A 90 -14.48 38.76 11.22
CA ASP A 90 -14.67 37.67 12.18
C ASP A 90 -15.32 36.42 11.57
N ARG A 91 -15.53 36.42 10.25
CA ARG A 91 -16.12 35.30 9.50
C ARG A 91 -15.10 34.38 8.87
N VAL A 92 -13.85 34.84 8.73
CA VAL A 92 -12.78 34.11 8.02
C VAL A 92 -11.92 33.36 9.02
N SER A 93 -11.75 32.07 8.79
CA SER A 93 -10.76 31.23 9.47
C SER A 93 -9.83 30.58 8.47
N ALA A 94 -8.56 30.41 8.83
CA ALA A 94 -7.60 29.70 8.00
C ALA A 94 -6.78 28.70 8.82
N GLN A 95 -6.46 27.56 8.21
CA GLN A 95 -5.66 26.49 8.79
C GLN A 95 -4.65 25.99 7.77
N VAL A 96 -3.44 25.67 8.22
CA VAL A 96 -2.50 24.87 7.43
C VAL A 96 -2.79 23.40 7.70
N VAL A 97 -3.32 22.70 6.69
CA VAL A 97 -3.80 21.31 6.82
C VAL A 97 -2.77 20.29 6.33
N GLY A 98 -1.66 20.76 5.77
CA GLY A 98 -0.59 19.92 5.25
C GLY A 98 0.48 20.75 4.54
N THR A 99 1.51 20.07 4.07
CA THR A 99 2.58 20.67 3.27
C THR A 99 2.84 19.84 2.02
N SER A 100 3.11 20.51 0.90
CA SER A 100 3.54 19.88 -0.36
C SER A 100 4.93 19.24 -0.25
N ALA A 101 5.33 18.51 -1.30
CA ALA A 101 6.65 17.87 -1.37
C ALA A 101 7.83 18.85 -1.27
N GLN A 102 7.69 20.11 -1.69
CA GLN A 102 8.69 21.17 -1.54
C GLN A 102 8.46 22.07 -0.31
N GLY A 103 7.52 21.70 0.58
CA GLY A 103 7.30 22.38 1.86
C GLY A 103 6.48 23.67 1.77
N ARG A 104 5.63 23.81 0.75
CA ARG A 104 4.59 24.87 0.69
C ARG A 104 3.37 24.43 1.49
N ASP A 105 2.78 25.36 2.22
CA ASP A 105 1.61 25.13 3.06
C ASP A 105 0.36 24.94 2.18
N ILE A 106 -0.51 24.00 2.56
CA ILE A 106 -1.83 23.82 1.93
C ILE A 106 -2.86 24.39 2.90
N TYR A 107 -3.61 25.39 2.44
CA TYR A 107 -4.55 26.15 3.27
C TYR A 107 -5.99 25.63 3.11
N LEU A 108 -6.64 25.36 4.23
CA LEU A 108 -8.09 25.25 4.34
C LEU A 108 -8.63 26.55 4.93
N VAL A 109 -9.49 27.23 4.19
CA VAL A 109 -10.19 28.43 4.66
C VAL A 109 -11.65 28.06 4.95
N THR A 110 -12.18 28.52 6.09
CA THR A 110 -13.57 28.31 6.51
C THR A 110 -14.27 29.65 6.68
N LEU A 111 -15.42 29.80 6.03
CA LEU A 111 -16.31 30.96 6.14
C LEU A 111 -17.58 30.54 6.90
N THR A 112 -17.86 31.20 8.01
CA THR A 112 -19.09 31.00 8.80
C THR A 112 -19.27 32.17 9.77
N THR A 113 -20.47 32.38 10.33
CA THR A 113 -20.64 33.31 11.45
C THR A 113 -19.89 32.84 12.71
N PRO A 114 -19.42 33.74 13.60
CA PRO A 114 -18.68 33.35 14.79
C PRO A 114 -19.39 32.30 15.64
N GLU A 115 -18.64 31.30 16.07
CA GLU A 115 -19.14 30.19 16.88
C GLU A 115 -18.35 30.07 18.19
N THR A 116 -19.09 29.95 19.29
CA THR A 116 -18.53 29.59 20.58
C THR A 116 -18.10 28.13 20.63
N THR A 117 -17.28 27.78 21.62
CA THR A 117 -16.85 26.39 21.82
C THR A 117 -18.00 25.39 21.97
N ASP A 118 -19.09 25.79 22.61
CA ASP A 118 -20.26 24.91 22.75
C ASP A 118 -21.02 24.74 21.44
N GLN A 119 -21.14 25.79 20.62
CA GLN A 119 -21.75 25.69 19.29
C GLN A 119 -20.92 24.79 18.38
N THR A 120 -19.61 25.03 18.28
CA THR A 120 -18.73 24.21 17.44
C THR A 120 -18.70 22.75 17.90
N ARG A 121 -18.67 22.49 19.21
CA ARG A 121 -18.79 21.14 19.77
C ARG A 121 -20.12 20.49 19.41
N GLN A 122 -21.23 21.21 19.46
CA GLN A 122 -22.55 20.67 19.07
C GLN A 122 -22.60 20.30 17.59
N GLN A 123 -22.03 21.14 16.71
CA GLN A 123 -21.89 20.82 15.28
C GLN A 123 -21.08 19.53 15.05
N SER A 124 -19.97 19.34 15.77
CA SER A 124 -19.19 18.10 15.69
C SER A 124 -19.97 16.87 16.18
N VAL A 125 -20.75 17.00 17.25
CA VAL A 125 -21.62 15.92 17.75
C VAL A 125 -22.67 15.53 16.70
N TRP A 126 -23.29 16.50 16.03
CA TRP A 126 -24.26 16.23 14.97
C TRP A 126 -23.62 15.60 13.74
N ARG A 127 -22.46 16.10 13.28
CA ARG A 127 -21.68 15.47 12.21
C ARG A 127 -21.39 14.00 12.51
N ASP A 128 -20.88 13.72 13.71
CA ASP A 128 -20.54 12.35 14.12
C ASP A 128 -21.80 11.48 14.23
N LEU A 129 -22.92 12.03 14.70
CA LEU A 129 -24.21 11.33 14.76
C LEU A 129 -24.71 10.92 13.37
N ILE A 130 -24.65 11.81 12.37
CA ILE A 130 -25.07 11.54 10.99
C ILE A 130 -24.40 10.28 10.43
N LYS A 131 -23.10 10.10 10.68
CA LYS A 131 -22.33 8.94 10.18
C LYS A 131 -22.35 7.73 11.11
N ALA A 132 -22.45 7.94 12.43
CA ALA A 132 -22.40 6.85 13.41
C ALA A 132 -23.77 6.17 13.63
N ASP A 133 -24.84 6.98 13.67
CA ASP A 133 -26.23 6.55 13.87
C ASP A 133 -27.17 7.41 13.00
N PRO A 134 -27.21 7.17 11.69
CA PRO A 134 -28.04 7.93 10.75
C PRO A 134 -29.54 7.81 11.03
N VAL A 135 -30.00 6.74 11.69
CA VAL A 135 -31.41 6.59 12.07
C VAL A 135 -31.76 7.59 13.18
N ALA A 136 -30.89 7.72 14.18
CA ALA A 136 -31.06 8.74 15.22
C ALA A 136 -30.93 10.16 14.64
N ALA A 137 -29.98 10.39 13.72
CA ALA A 137 -29.80 11.68 13.05
C ALA A 137 -31.06 12.12 12.30
N ALA A 138 -31.66 11.23 11.49
CA ALA A 138 -32.90 11.51 10.75
C ALA A 138 -34.08 11.89 11.67
N ALA A 139 -34.10 11.37 12.90
CA ALA A 139 -35.15 11.66 13.88
C ALA A 139 -34.89 12.91 14.74
N ASP A 140 -33.70 13.52 14.66
CA ASP A 140 -33.32 14.66 15.49
C ASP A 140 -33.72 15.99 14.83
N ALA A 141 -34.88 16.52 15.23
CA ALA A 141 -35.36 17.82 14.75
C ALA A 141 -34.45 19.01 15.13
N THR A 142 -33.63 18.88 16.19
CA THR A 142 -32.67 19.93 16.57
C THR A 142 -31.44 19.93 15.68
N LEU A 143 -31.00 18.75 15.24
CA LEU A 143 -29.99 18.61 14.19
C LEU A 143 -30.51 19.22 12.90
N GLN A 144 -31.69 18.80 12.44
CA GLN A 144 -32.25 19.25 11.15
C GLN A 144 -32.36 20.77 11.05
N SER A 145 -32.77 21.44 12.15
CA SER A 145 -32.92 22.90 12.16
C SER A 145 -31.68 23.69 12.59
N GLY A 146 -30.63 23.04 13.07
CA GLY A 146 -29.50 23.72 13.74
C GLY A 146 -28.12 23.33 13.22
N TYR A 147 -28.01 22.23 12.46
CA TYR A 147 -26.75 21.80 11.88
C TYR A 147 -26.35 22.74 10.75
N LYS A 148 -25.12 23.26 10.82
CA LYS A 148 -24.57 24.12 9.77
C LYS A 148 -24.11 23.26 8.61
N VAL A 149 -24.88 23.22 7.53
CA VAL A 149 -24.64 22.30 6.40
C VAL A 149 -23.32 22.64 5.70
N PRO A 150 -22.34 21.70 5.64
CA PRO A 150 -21.01 21.96 5.10
C PRO A 150 -20.98 21.81 3.57
N MET A 151 -20.38 22.81 2.89
CA MET A 151 -20.07 22.75 1.46
C MET A 151 -18.60 23.06 1.23
N TRP A 152 -17.97 22.43 0.23
CA TRP A 152 -16.52 22.49 0.04
C TRP A 152 -16.11 22.68 -1.42
N PHE A 153 -15.22 23.64 -1.64
CA PHE A 153 -14.60 23.94 -2.93
C PHE A 153 -13.11 23.62 -2.88
N ASN A 154 -12.63 22.79 -3.81
CA ASN A 154 -11.23 22.47 -3.98
C ASN A 154 -10.68 23.18 -5.22
N GLY A 155 -9.63 23.97 -5.02
CA GLY A 155 -8.97 24.73 -6.08
C GLY A 155 -7.58 24.18 -6.40
N ASN A 156 -7.25 24.13 -7.70
CA ASN A 156 -5.88 23.98 -8.19
C ASN A 156 -5.20 22.67 -7.74
N ILE A 157 -5.95 21.55 -7.78
CA ILE A 157 -5.39 20.19 -7.63
C ILE A 157 -4.40 19.86 -8.75
N HIS A 158 -4.69 20.31 -9.98
CA HIS A 158 -3.69 20.36 -11.04
C HIS A 158 -3.00 21.72 -11.01
N GLY A 159 -1.68 21.71 -10.83
CA GLY A 159 -0.92 22.94 -10.57
C GLY A 159 -1.02 23.99 -11.68
N ASN A 160 -1.08 23.57 -12.95
CA ASN A 160 -1.15 24.47 -14.11
C ASN A 160 -2.58 24.89 -14.51
N GLU A 161 -3.53 24.75 -13.60
CA GLU A 161 -4.94 25.16 -13.71
C GLU A 161 -5.19 26.14 -12.55
N TRP A 162 -4.82 27.42 -12.76
CA TRP A 162 -4.56 28.35 -11.65
C TRP A 162 -5.81 29.07 -11.14
N GLU A 163 -6.78 29.29 -12.01
CA GLU A 163 -7.85 30.29 -11.86
C GLU A 163 -8.86 29.95 -10.76
N GLY A 164 -9.06 28.66 -10.46
CA GLY A 164 -9.91 28.24 -9.35
C GLY A 164 -9.45 28.80 -8.00
N THR A 165 -8.13 28.98 -7.81
CA THR A 165 -7.56 29.63 -6.61
C THR A 165 -7.98 31.10 -6.52
N ASP A 166 -7.85 31.84 -7.62
CA ASP A 166 -8.13 33.27 -7.63
C ASP A 166 -9.63 33.54 -7.49
N ALA A 167 -10.49 32.78 -8.16
CA ALA A 167 -11.94 32.85 -8.00
C ALA A 167 -12.38 32.53 -6.55
N THR A 168 -11.79 31.49 -5.95
CA THR A 168 -12.00 31.16 -4.54
C THR A 168 -11.59 32.32 -3.62
N LEU A 169 -10.42 32.92 -3.84
CA LEU A 169 -9.93 34.03 -3.01
C LEU A 169 -10.80 35.29 -3.15
N ASN A 170 -11.27 35.59 -4.36
CA ASN A 170 -12.20 36.70 -4.60
C ASN A 170 -13.52 36.47 -3.87
N TYR A 171 -14.10 35.26 -3.97
CA TYR A 171 -15.34 34.93 -3.28
C TYR A 171 -15.19 34.97 -1.74
N ILE A 172 -14.04 34.53 -1.21
CA ILE A 172 -13.71 34.67 0.22
C ILE A 172 -13.70 36.15 0.64
N GLU A 173 -13.08 37.04 -0.15
CA GLU A 173 -13.07 38.48 0.10
C GLU A 173 -14.48 39.09 0.05
N ASP A 174 -15.29 38.71 -0.93
CA ASP A 174 -16.67 39.17 -1.07
C ASP A 174 -17.51 38.80 0.15
N LEU A 175 -17.46 37.54 0.61
CA LEU A 175 -18.18 37.12 1.81
C LEU A 175 -17.63 37.76 3.10
N ALA A 176 -16.31 37.90 3.19
CA ALA A 176 -15.65 38.50 4.36
C ALA A 176 -16.01 39.97 4.53
N THR A 177 -16.19 40.70 3.43
CA THR A 177 -16.45 42.15 3.40
C THR A 177 -17.91 42.52 3.15
N SER A 178 -18.77 41.55 2.80
CA SER A 178 -20.18 41.77 2.52
C SER A 178 -20.93 42.37 3.71
N THR A 179 -21.68 43.43 3.42
CA THR A 179 -22.65 44.04 4.33
C THR A 179 -24.08 43.60 4.04
N ASP A 180 -24.29 42.68 3.10
CA ASP A 180 -25.62 42.14 2.79
C ASP A 180 -26.12 41.25 3.93
N PRO A 181 -27.31 41.53 4.51
CA PRO A 181 -27.93 40.63 5.46
C PRO A 181 -28.08 39.20 4.96
N ALA A 182 -28.37 38.99 3.66
CA ALA A 182 -28.55 37.66 3.08
C ALA A 182 -27.25 36.82 3.18
N THR A 183 -26.09 37.43 2.95
CA THR A 183 -24.79 36.75 3.16
C THR A 183 -24.60 36.31 4.61
N THR A 184 -25.04 37.13 5.56
CA THR A 184 -24.91 36.80 6.99
C THR A 184 -25.88 35.70 7.41
N GLU A 185 -27.07 35.69 6.84
CA GLU A 185 -28.09 34.64 7.02
C GLU A 185 -27.56 33.30 6.49
N MET A 186 -27.11 33.24 5.23
CA MET A 186 -26.48 32.05 4.66
C MET A 186 -25.31 31.55 5.52
N LEU A 187 -24.39 32.43 5.95
CA LEU A 187 -23.26 32.02 6.80
C LEU A 187 -23.68 31.62 8.24
N THR A 188 -24.92 31.91 8.65
CA THR A 188 -25.49 31.40 9.90
C THR A 188 -25.87 29.94 9.79
N ASP A 189 -26.34 29.52 8.62
CA ASP A 189 -26.82 28.16 8.37
C ASP A 189 -25.76 27.27 7.70
N HIS A 190 -24.64 27.84 7.26
CA HIS A 190 -23.60 27.12 6.55
C HIS A 190 -22.19 27.30 7.13
N ARG A 191 -21.35 26.29 6.84
CA ARG A 191 -19.89 26.41 6.86
C ARG A 191 -19.37 26.14 5.46
N ILE A 192 -18.76 27.15 4.85
CA ILE A 192 -18.19 27.05 3.51
C ILE A 192 -16.69 26.83 3.64
N TYR A 193 -16.19 25.77 3.02
CA TYR A 193 -14.79 25.37 3.06
C TYR A 193 -14.11 25.60 1.71
N PHE A 194 -12.87 26.04 1.74
CA PHE A 194 -12.05 26.25 0.54
C PHE A 194 -10.66 25.68 0.73
N THR A 195 -10.29 24.68 -0.08
CA THR A 195 -8.88 24.34 -0.29
C THR A 195 -8.35 25.27 -1.37
N VAL A 196 -7.70 26.36 -0.96
CA VAL A 196 -7.35 27.47 -1.85
C VAL A 196 -6.40 27.04 -2.99
N THR A 197 -5.38 26.25 -2.65
CA THR A 197 -4.46 25.63 -3.60
C THR A 197 -4.06 24.25 -3.08
N ASN A 198 -4.53 23.20 -3.74
CA ASN A 198 -4.21 21.83 -3.34
C ASN A 198 -2.80 21.41 -3.79
N ASN A 199 -2.34 21.85 -4.96
CA ASN A 199 -1.02 21.52 -5.50
C ASN A 199 -0.15 22.79 -5.69
N PRO A 200 0.30 23.42 -4.59
CA PRO A 200 1.04 24.67 -4.66
C PRO A 200 2.43 24.54 -5.34
N ASP A 201 3.03 23.36 -5.32
CA ASP A 201 4.29 23.12 -6.03
C ASP A 201 4.08 23.07 -7.53
N GLY A 202 3.08 22.30 -7.98
CA GLY A 202 2.70 22.24 -9.39
C GLY A 202 2.29 23.63 -9.90
N ARG A 203 1.60 24.43 -9.06
CA ARG A 203 1.24 25.82 -9.32
C ARG A 203 2.45 26.68 -9.65
N ALA A 204 3.42 26.69 -8.75
CA ALA A 204 4.63 27.49 -8.90
C ALA A 204 5.48 27.05 -10.11
N LEU A 205 5.51 25.74 -10.38
CA LEU A 205 6.27 25.14 -11.49
C LEU A 205 5.53 25.21 -12.85
N GLY A 206 4.23 25.47 -12.85
CA GLY A 206 3.38 25.44 -14.05
C GLY A 206 3.23 24.06 -14.67
N GLN A 207 3.19 23.03 -13.82
CA GLN A 207 2.97 21.64 -14.23
C GLN A 207 1.65 21.11 -13.65
N ARG A 208 1.07 20.11 -14.32
CA ARG A 208 -0.20 19.48 -13.90
C ARG A 208 -0.01 18.71 -12.60
N GLY A 209 0.90 17.75 -12.61
CA GLY A 209 1.19 16.89 -11.47
C GLY A 209 1.93 17.61 -10.33
N THR A 210 1.99 16.96 -9.19
CA THR A 210 2.78 17.37 -8.02
C THR A 210 4.29 17.34 -8.32
N ALA A 211 5.12 17.95 -7.46
CA ALA A 211 6.57 17.98 -7.65
C ALA A 211 7.24 16.59 -7.68
N ASN A 212 6.61 15.56 -7.09
CA ASN A 212 7.06 14.17 -7.15
C ASN A 212 6.58 13.40 -8.40
N GLY A 213 5.84 14.04 -9.31
CA GLY A 213 5.54 13.51 -10.65
C GLY A 213 4.25 12.70 -10.77
N TYR A 214 3.37 12.78 -9.79
CA TYR A 214 2.05 12.16 -9.82
C TYR A 214 0.97 13.16 -10.24
N ASP A 215 -0.08 12.67 -10.88
CA ASP A 215 -1.33 13.40 -10.97
C ASP A 215 -2.09 13.18 -9.64
N PRO A 216 -2.27 14.22 -8.79
CA PRO A 216 -2.94 14.05 -7.51
C PRO A 216 -4.42 13.70 -7.69
N ASN A 217 -5.05 14.05 -8.82
CA ASN A 217 -6.41 13.64 -9.14
C ASN A 217 -6.50 12.20 -9.69
N ARG A 218 -5.52 11.34 -9.35
CA ARG A 218 -5.47 9.91 -9.65
C ARG A 218 -4.99 9.08 -8.45
N ASP A 219 -4.92 9.69 -7.26
CA ASP A 219 -4.11 9.19 -6.15
C ASP A 219 -4.87 9.12 -4.81
N PHE A 220 -6.19 9.33 -4.82
CA PHE A 220 -7.00 9.41 -3.60
C PHE A 220 -7.02 8.12 -2.78
N ILE A 221 -6.84 6.96 -3.43
CA ILE A 221 -6.67 5.70 -2.71
C ILE A 221 -5.18 5.35 -2.52
N THR A 222 -4.34 5.42 -3.55
CA THR A 222 -2.94 4.97 -3.45
C THR A 222 -2.07 5.79 -2.49
N GLY A 223 -2.42 7.06 -2.24
CA GLY A 223 -1.76 7.89 -1.24
C GLY A 223 -0.28 8.19 -1.54
N ALA A 224 0.12 8.21 -2.81
CA ALA A 224 1.49 8.51 -3.22
C ALA A 224 1.90 9.96 -2.90
N THR A 225 0.96 10.90 -2.89
CA THR A 225 1.14 12.34 -2.72
C THR A 225 0.56 12.83 -1.39
N ALA A 226 1.15 13.88 -0.83
CA ALA A 226 0.58 14.55 0.34
C ALA A 226 -0.71 15.28 -0.06
N GLU A 227 -0.68 15.90 -1.24
CA GLU A 227 -1.73 16.70 -1.83
C GLU A 227 -3.06 15.94 -1.92
N ALA A 228 -3.10 14.74 -2.50
CA ALA A 228 -4.33 13.95 -2.57
C ALA A 228 -4.77 13.43 -1.19
N SER A 229 -3.83 13.01 -0.35
CA SER A 229 -4.16 12.46 0.98
C SER A 229 -4.71 13.51 1.94
N ILE A 230 -4.31 14.78 1.81
CA ILE A 230 -4.91 15.88 2.60
C ILE A 230 -6.39 16.03 2.24
N VAL A 231 -6.75 15.98 0.95
CA VAL A 231 -8.16 16.07 0.53
C VAL A 231 -8.94 14.82 0.98
N ARG A 232 -8.34 13.62 0.87
CA ARG A 232 -8.89 12.36 1.43
C ARG A 232 -9.23 12.50 2.92
N ASP A 233 -8.30 13.00 3.71
CA ASP A 233 -8.45 13.15 5.16
C ASP A 233 -9.49 14.23 5.51
N LEU A 234 -9.46 15.35 4.79
CA LEU A 234 -10.43 16.44 4.94
C LEU A 234 -11.85 15.99 4.63
N ALA A 235 -12.06 15.16 3.61
CA ALA A 235 -13.37 14.63 3.25
C ALA A 235 -14.04 13.92 4.44
N SER A 236 -13.27 13.17 5.23
CA SER A 236 -13.79 12.46 6.41
C SER A 236 -14.12 13.39 7.58
N VAL A 237 -13.43 14.53 7.76
CA VAL A 237 -13.64 15.42 8.91
C VAL A 237 -14.59 16.58 8.60
N ILE A 238 -14.62 17.05 7.36
CA ILE A 238 -15.57 18.05 6.85
C ILE A 238 -16.95 17.40 6.67
N GLN A 239 -16.98 16.18 6.12
CA GLN A 239 -18.22 15.48 5.75
C GLN A 239 -19.17 16.38 4.93
N PRO A 240 -18.69 16.94 3.80
CA PRO A 240 -19.48 17.89 3.01
C PRO A 240 -20.76 17.23 2.47
N THR A 241 -21.87 17.98 2.40
CA THR A 241 -23.04 17.54 1.62
C THR A 241 -22.87 17.86 0.14
N TYR A 242 -22.02 18.85 -0.18
CA TYR A 242 -21.70 19.25 -1.54
C TYR A 242 -20.20 19.53 -1.73
N PHE A 243 -19.61 19.03 -2.82
CA PHE A 243 -18.20 19.22 -3.16
C PHE A 243 -17.99 19.62 -4.63
N ILE A 244 -17.20 20.67 -4.86
CA ILE A 244 -16.78 21.09 -6.20
C ILE A 244 -15.26 21.01 -6.31
N ASP A 245 -14.76 20.40 -7.39
CA ASP A 245 -13.35 20.46 -7.77
C ASP A 245 -13.16 21.34 -9.01
N LEU A 246 -12.40 22.43 -8.87
CA LEU A 246 -12.19 23.44 -9.91
C LEU A 246 -10.91 23.14 -10.71
N HIS A 247 -11.10 22.88 -12.01
CA HIS A 247 -10.09 22.45 -12.98
C HIS A 247 -10.00 23.34 -14.23
N GLY A 248 -9.11 22.97 -15.15
CA GLY A 248 -9.11 23.41 -16.55
C GLY A 248 -8.26 22.50 -17.46
N TYR A 249 -8.44 22.41 -18.77
CA TYR A 249 -9.33 23.21 -19.59
C TYR A 249 -9.87 22.34 -20.71
N THR A 250 -11.17 22.46 -20.97
CA THR A 250 -11.89 21.66 -21.98
C THR A 250 -12.31 22.46 -23.22
N ASN A 251 -11.74 23.66 -23.43
CA ASN A 251 -12.10 24.62 -24.48
C ASN A 251 -13.49 25.26 -24.35
N VAL A 252 -14.39 24.68 -23.56
CA VAL A 252 -15.71 25.17 -23.15
C VAL A 252 -15.88 24.83 -21.67
N LEU A 253 -16.67 25.60 -20.92
CA LEU A 253 -17.01 25.22 -19.56
C LEU A 253 -17.66 23.83 -19.60
N GLN A 254 -17.11 22.90 -18.82
CA GLN A 254 -17.68 21.59 -18.65
C GLN A 254 -17.95 21.34 -17.17
N VAL A 255 -19.14 20.85 -16.86
CA VAL A 255 -19.59 20.60 -15.48
C VAL A 255 -20.16 19.19 -15.43
N GLU A 256 -19.52 18.30 -14.67
CA GLU A 256 -20.04 16.96 -14.38
C GLU A 256 -21.39 17.05 -13.65
N PRO A 257 -22.31 16.08 -13.73
CA PRO A 257 -22.07 14.63 -13.66
C PRO A 257 -21.48 14.01 -14.92
N CYS A 258 -20.77 12.90 -14.73
CA CYS A 258 -20.17 12.10 -15.80
C CYS A 258 -21.24 11.39 -16.66
N GLY A 259 -20.83 10.95 -17.86
CA GLY A 259 -21.59 9.97 -18.63
C GLY A 259 -21.10 8.54 -18.33
N PRO A 260 -21.71 7.52 -18.95
CA PRO A 260 -21.32 6.14 -18.68
C PRO A 260 -19.92 5.77 -19.24
N PRO A 261 -19.27 4.74 -18.68
CA PRO A 261 -19.79 3.87 -17.62
C PRO A 261 -19.82 4.54 -16.24
N HIS A 262 -20.66 4.00 -15.36
CA HIS A 262 -20.85 4.51 -14.02
C HIS A 262 -20.28 3.57 -12.96
N GLY A 263 -19.68 4.13 -11.91
CA GLY A 263 -19.15 3.32 -10.81
C GLY A 263 -20.26 2.56 -10.09
N GLU A 264 -20.05 1.27 -9.83
CA GLU A 264 -21.14 0.38 -9.39
C GLU A 264 -21.61 0.62 -7.94
N ASN A 265 -20.86 1.39 -7.15
CA ASN A 265 -20.99 1.44 -5.70
C ASN A 265 -21.57 2.77 -5.17
N TYR A 266 -22.06 3.64 -6.06
CA TYR A 266 -22.72 4.89 -5.68
C TYR A 266 -24.23 4.73 -5.50
N GLU A 267 -24.85 5.64 -4.74
CA GLU A 267 -26.30 5.73 -4.56
C GLU A 267 -26.87 6.74 -5.57
N TYR A 268 -26.95 6.34 -6.85
CA TYR A 268 -27.28 7.26 -7.94
C TYR A 268 -28.67 7.92 -7.83
N ASP A 269 -29.62 7.29 -7.13
CA ASP A 269 -30.96 7.86 -6.92
C ASP A 269 -30.94 9.05 -5.94
N LEU A 270 -29.87 9.20 -5.17
CA LEU A 270 -29.62 10.33 -4.27
C LEU A 270 -28.60 11.31 -4.84
N PHE A 271 -27.70 10.81 -5.71
CA PHE A 271 -26.60 11.59 -6.29
C PHE A 271 -27.00 12.38 -7.55
N VAL A 272 -27.45 11.69 -8.61
CA VAL A 272 -27.70 12.29 -9.94
C VAL A 272 -28.73 13.42 -9.90
N PRO A 273 -29.86 13.32 -9.15
CA PRO A 273 -30.88 14.37 -9.16
C PRO A 273 -30.31 15.75 -8.87
N HIS A 274 -29.50 15.87 -7.81
CA HIS A 274 -28.91 17.15 -7.43
C HIS A 274 -27.70 17.51 -8.28
N ALA A 275 -26.81 16.55 -8.58
CA ALA A 275 -25.62 16.82 -9.39
C ALA A 275 -26.00 17.38 -10.77
N TYR A 276 -27.03 16.82 -11.41
CA TYR A 276 -27.49 17.27 -12.72
C TYR A 276 -28.28 18.59 -12.65
N ALA A 277 -29.15 18.76 -11.66
CA ALA A 277 -29.90 20.01 -11.48
C ALA A 277 -28.96 21.21 -11.27
N THR A 278 -27.94 21.07 -10.42
CA THR A 278 -26.94 22.13 -10.23
C THR A 278 -26.13 22.41 -11.51
N ALA A 279 -25.81 21.39 -12.31
CA ALA A 279 -25.13 21.59 -13.59
C ALA A 279 -25.99 22.40 -14.59
N LEU A 280 -27.32 22.20 -14.59
CA LEU A 280 -28.25 22.99 -15.39
C LEU A 280 -28.38 24.43 -14.90
N GLU A 281 -28.40 24.65 -13.59
CA GLU A 281 -28.41 26.02 -13.03
C GLU A 281 -27.11 26.77 -13.35
N ILE A 282 -25.95 26.09 -13.28
CA ILE A 282 -24.68 26.66 -13.72
C ILE A 282 -24.70 26.99 -15.22
N GLU A 283 -25.26 26.12 -16.06
CA GLU A 283 -25.45 26.37 -17.49
C GLU A 283 -26.26 27.65 -17.72
N GLU A 284 -27.40 27.79 -17.03
CA GLU A 284 -28.25 28.97 -17.12
C GLU A 284 -27.50 30.23 -16.67
N ALA A 285 -26.86 30.20 -15.49
CA ALA A 285 -26.16 31.35 -14.93
C ALA A 285 -25.00 31.82 -15.81
N VAL A 286 -24.14 30.90 -16.27
CA VAL A 286 -22.97 31.23 -17.10
C VAL A 286 -23.38 31.72 -18.48
N THR A 287 -24.41 31.11 -19.08
CA THR A 287 -24.90 31.55 -20.40
C THR A 287 -25.65 32.87 -20.30
N ALA A 288 -26.39 33.14 -19.23
CA ALA A 288 -27.02 34.42 -18.96
C ALA A 288 -26.00 35.54 -18.72
N ALA A 289 -24.90 35.26 -18.01
CA ALA A 289 -23.81 36.21 -17.78
C ALA A 289 -23.15 36.66 -19.10
N ASN A 290 -23.13 35.78 -20.12
CA ASN A 290 -22.65 36.06 -21.47
C ASN A 290 -21.26 36.74 -21.49
N ILE A 291 -20.34 36.19 -20.68
CA ILE A 291 -19.03 36.77 -20.39
C ILE A 291 -18.23 37.01 -21.69
N PRO A 292 -17.75 38.24 -21.96
CA PRO A 292 -16.99 38.53 -23.17
C PRO A 292 -15.72 37.68 -23.30
N GLY A 293 -15.61 36.94 -24.41
CA GLY A 293 -14.46 36.07 -24.68
C GLY A 293 -14.62 34.63 -24.19
N ASN A 294 -15.73 34.33 -23.50
CA ASN A 294 -16.10 32.97 -23.15
C ASN A 294 -16.48 32.14 -24.40
N THR A 295 -16.42 30.82 -24.25
CA THR A 295 -16.81 29.83 -25.25
C THR A 295 -17.99 29.01 -24.76
N TYR A 296 -18.77 28.51 -25.71
CA TYR A 296 -20.04 27.82 -25.48
C TYR A 296 -20.10 26.54 -26.31
N TYR A 297 -20.87 25.57 -25.83
CA TYR A 297 -21.08 24.30 -26.50
C TYR A 297 -22.17 24.46 -27.56
N ASP A 298 -21.96 23.91 -28.75
CA ASP A 298 -22.96 23.91 -29.81
C ASP A 298 -23.56 22.50 -29.96
N PRO A 299 -24.75 22.23 -29.39
CA PRO A 299 -25.36 20.90 -29.46
C PRO A 299 -25.73 20.49 -30.89
N ALA A 300 -25.84 21.44 -31.84
CA ALA A 300 -26.12 21.11 -33.23
C ALA A 300 -24.91 20.50 -33.95
N SER A 301 -23.68 20.87 -33.53
CA SER A 301 -22.44 20.36 -34.13
C SER A 301 -21.62 19.45 -33.22
N GLY A 302 -21.93 19.40 -31.91
CA GLY A 302 -21.10 18.77 -30.89
C GLY A 302 -19.77 19.50 -30.66
N GLY A 303 -19.68 20.77 -31.10
CA GLY A 303 -18.46 21.55 -31.14
C GLY A 303 -18.44 22.69 -30.12
N VAL A 304 -17.33 23.44 -30.13
CA VAL A 304 -17.15 24.65 -29.30
C VAL A 304 -17.20 25.89 -30.20
N THR A 305 -17.91 26.92 -29.75
CA THR A 305 -18.06 28.20 -30.46
C THR A 305 -17.85 29.39 -29.51
N SER A 306 -17.55 30.57 -30.05
CA SER A 306 -17.50 31.82 -29.29
C SER A 306 -18.83 32.59 -29.32
N THR A 307 -19.84 32.06 -30.02
CA THR A 307 -21.20 32.61 -30.00
C THR A 307 -21.97 31.95 -28.89
N ASN A 308 -22.62 32.72 -28.03
CA ASN A 308 -23.47 32.17 -26.98
C ASN A 308 -24.66 31.41 -27.60
N THR A 309 -24.65 30.10 -27.40
CA THR A 309 -25.67 29.14 -27.85
C THR A 309 -26.70 28.84 -26.77
N GLY A 310 -26.49 29.31 -25.53
CA GLY A 310 -27.27 28.92 -24.36
C GLY A 310 -26.83 27.59 -23.74
N TYR A 311 -25.68 27.02 -24.14
CA TYR A 311 -25.21 25.74 -23.62
C TYR A 311 -23.75 25.76 -23.18
N ILE A 312 -23.50 25.02 -22.10
CA ILE A 312 -22.17 24.53 -21.71
C ILE A 312 -22.12 23.04 -22.06
N ASN A 313 -21.01 22.36 -21.74
CA ASN A 313 -20.91 20.93 -21.93
C ASN A 313 -21.19 20.20 -20.60
N ILE A 314 -22.26 19.41 -20.53
CA ILE A 314 -22.59 18.59 -19.35
C ILE A 314 -22.39 17.13 -19.76
N PRO A 315 -21.30 16.44 -19.33
CA PRO A 315 -20.95 15.12 -19.84
C PRO A 315 -22.09 14.09 -19.76
N PHE A 316 -22.87 14.06 -18.67
CA PHE A 316 -24.05 13.21 -18.56
C PHE A 316 -25.04 13.37 -19.74
N ARG A 317 -25.31 14.61 -20.17
CA ARG A 317 -26.20 14.92 -21.30
C ARG A 317 -25.49 14.79 -22.66
N ASP A 318 -24.26 15.26 -22.73
CA ASP A 318 -23.59 15.61 -23.99
C ASP A 318 -22.50 14.60 -24.41
N GLN A 319 -22.06 13.72 -23.50
CA GLN A 319 -20.97 12.75 -23.70
C GLN A 319 -21.29 11.36 -23.13
N ARG A 320 -22.04 10.55 -23.89
CA ARG A 320 -22.45 9.20 -23.46
C ARG A 320 -21.34 8.14 -23.43
N SER A 321 -20.07 8.50 -23.63
CA SER A 321 -18.93 7.60 -23.43
C SER A 321 -17.60 8.35 -23.38
N GLY A 322 -16.68 7.89 -22.53
CA GLY A 322 -15.30 8.38 -22.49
C GLY A 322 -15.05 9.53 -21.51
N TRP A 323 -16.05 9.88 -20.71
CA TRP A 323 -15.95 10.78 -19.56
C TRP A 323 -16.72 10.17 -18.38
N ASP A 324 -16.07 9.25 -17.67
CA ASP A 324 -16.68 8.37 -16.67
C ASP A 324 -16.34 8.73 -15.22
N ASP A 325 -17.18 8.28 -14.29
CA ASP A 325 -17.00 8.35 -12.84
C ASP A 325 -16.65 6.98 -12.22
N TRP A 326 -16.11 6.07 -13.03
CA TRP A 326 -15.91 4.67 -12.67
C TRP A 326 -14.92 4.47 -11.50
N PRO A 327 -13.67 4.97 -11.53
CA PRO A 327 -12.71 4.67 -10.48
C PRO A 327 -12.85 5.59 -9.26
N PRO A 328 -12.58 5.09 -8.04
CA PRO A 328 -12.71 5.85 -6.79
C PRO A 328 -11.51 6.79 -6.51
N ILE A 329 -10.78 7.22 -7.54
CA ILE A 329 -9.45 7.86 -7.40
C ILE A 329 -9.40 9.33 -7.78
N PHE A 330 -10.50 9.86 -8.32
CA PHE A 330 -10.65 11.28 -8.61
C PHE A 330 -11.26 11.97 -7.37
N ALA A 331 -10.98 13.26 -7.16
CA ALA A 331 -11.42 13.95 -5.95
C ALA A 331 -12.95 13.94 -5.79
N PRO A 332 -13.75 14.30 -6.83
CA PRO A 332 -15.21 14.27 -6.71
C PRO A 332 -15.75 12.86 -6.46
N GLN A 333 -15.27 11.87 -7.20
CA GLN A 333 -15.65 10.47 -7.06
C GLN A 333 -15.32 9.91 -5.66
N TYR A 334 -14.13 10.22 -5.12
CA TYR A 334 -13.76 9.83 -3.75
C TYR A 334 -14.67 10.50 -2.71
N VAL A 335 -14.93 11.80 -2.85
CA VAL A 335 -15.77 12.57 -1.90
C VAL A 335 -17.24 12.16 -1.99
N ALA A 336 -17.73 11.74 -3.16
CA ALA A 336 -19.08 11.18 -3.32
C ALA A 336 -19.30 9.94 -2.43
N TYR A 337 -18.29 9.07 -2.29
CA TYR A 337 -18.33 7.94 -1.36
C TYR A 337 -18.41 8.36 0.13
N GLN A 338 -18.08 9.61 0.45
CA GLN A 338 -18.26 10.19 1.79
C GLN A 338 -19.66 10.81 1.97
N GLY A 339 -20.61 10.54 1.07
CA GLY A 339 -22.00 10.97 1.17
C GLY A 339 -22.26 12.39 0.66
N ALA A 340 -21.45 12.87 -0.27
CA ALA A 340 -21.59 14.20 -0.87
C ALA A 340 -22.18 14.12 -2.29
N ILE A 341 -22.90 15.16 -2.69
CA ILE A 341 -23.14 15.47 -4.10
C ILE A 341 -21.91 16.19 -4.65
N THR A 342 -21.47 15.86 -5.87
CA THR A 342 -20.19 16.37 -6.37
C THR A 342 -20.22 16.74 -7.85
N ASN A 343 -19.49 17.78 -8.24
CA ASN A 343 -19.18 18.05 -9.65
C ASN A 343 -17.69 18.40 -9.83
N THR A 344 -17.08 17.85 -10.87
CA THR A 344 -15.87 18.42 -11.49
C THR A 344 -16.27 19.59 -12.39
N VAL A 345 -15.52 20.68 -12.32
CA VAL A 345 -15.71 21.87 -13.17
C VAL A 345 -14.44 22.11 -13.98
N GLU A 346 -14.50 21.99 -15.30
CA GLU A 346 -13.38 22.24 -16.20
C GLU A 346 -13.55 23.60 -16.90
N LEU A 347 -12.66 24.54 -16.60
CA LEU A 347 -12.74 25.91 -17.12
C LEU A 347 -12.44 25.99 -18.63
N PRO A 348 -13.06 26.93 -19.37
CA PRO A 348 -13.04 26.92 -20.83
C PRO A 348 -11.65 27.20 -21.44
N LEU A 349 -10.98 28.27 -21.03
CA LEU A 349 -9.90 28.83 -21.84
C LEU A 349 -8.51 28.34 -21.42
N GLY A 350 -7.92 27.46 -22.23
CA GLY A 350 -6.57 26.93 -21.98
C GLY A 350 -5.39 27.92 -22.06
N ARG A 351 -4.18 27.37 -21.87
CA ARG A 351 -2.89 28.08 -21.68
C ARG A 351 -2.21 28.60 -22.96
N THR A 352 -2.94 28.72 -24.07
CA THR A 352 -2.40 29.23 -25.34
C THR A 352 -3.05 30.58 -25.69
N GLY A 353 -2.25 31.53 -26.19
CA GLY A 353 -2.71 32.89 -26.48
C GLY A 353 -2.44 33.88 -25.34
N ASP A 354 -3.19 34.99 -25.31
CA ASP A 354 -3.09 36.04 -24.29
C ASP A 354 -3.49 35.49 -22.91
N GLN A 355 -2.48 35.18 -22.09
CA GLN A 355 -2.70 34.49 -20.83
C GLN A 355 -3.51 35.32 -19.83
N PRO A 356 -3.11 36.57 -19.48
CA PRO A 356 -3.89 37.39 -18.54
C PRO A 356 -5.34 37.62 -18.98
N ALA A 357 -5.58 37.88 -20.28
CA ALA A 357 -6.93 38.10 -20.77
C ALA A 357 -7.81 36.84 -20.64
N ARG A 358 -7.26 35.66 -20.97
CA ARG A 358 -7.98 34.39 -20.83
C ARG A 358 -8.18 34.00 -19.36
N ALA A 359 -7.22 34.32 -18.49
CA ALA A 359 -7.33 34.05 -17.06
C ALA A 359 -8.47 34.84 -16.45
N LYS A 360 -8.61 36.13 -16.82
CA LYS A 360 -9.73 36.95 -16.38
C LYS A 360 -11.10 36.35 -16.74
N VAL A 361 -11.27 35.84 -17.96
CA VAL A 361 -12.52 35.19 -18.37
C VAL A 361 -12.77 33.92 -17.55
N ASN A 362 -11.77 33.08 -17.36
CA ASN A 362 -11.91 31.86 -16.57
C ASN A 362 -12.20 32.14 -15.08
N ILE A 363 -11.60 33.19 -14.50
CA ILE A 363 -11.90 33.63 -13.13
C ILE A 363 -13.37 34.07 -13.02
N GLU A 364 -13.84 34.92 -13.95
CA GLU A 364 -15.23 35.38 -13.97
C GLU A 364 -16.22 34.22 -14.15
N VAL A 365 -15.88 33.23 -15.01
CA VAL A 365 -16.67 32.00 -15.15
C VAL A 365 -16.69 31.20 -13.85
N ALA A 366 -15.53 31.00 -13.21
CA ALA A 366 -15.42 30.25 -11.96
C ALA A 366 -16.16 30.93 -10.79
N GLU A 367 -16.15 32.26 -10.73
CA GLU A 367 -16.93 33.03 -9.75
C GLU A 367 -18.43 32.80 -9.90
N VAL A 368 -18.95 32.83 -11.14
CA VAL A 368 -20.37 32.50 -11.41
C VAL A 368 -20.69 31.07 -10.99
N VAL A 369 -19.79 30.11 -11.25
CA VAL A 369 -19.97 28.71 -10.81
C VAL A 369 -20.03 28.62 -9.29
N ILE A 370 -19.09 29.24 -8.56
CA ILE A 370 -19.06 29.20 -7.09
C ILE A 370 -20.35 29.80 -6.53
N ASP A 371 -20.76 30.98 -7.01
CA ASP A 371 -21.96 31.66 -6.54
C ASP A 371 -23.22 30.82 -6.76
N THR A 372 -23.38 30.25 -7.96
CA THR A 372 -24.52 29.39 -8.31
C THR A 372 -24.58 28.14 -7.42
N VAL A 373 -23.44 27.51 -7.13
CA VAL A 373 -23.40 26.32 -6.26
C VAL A 373 -23.76 26.70 -4.82
N VAL A 374 -23.26 27.82 -4.30
CA VAL A 374 -23.60 28.27 -2.94
C VAL A 374 -25.11 28.54 -2.84
N GLU A 375 -25.70 29.24 -3.82
CA GLU A 375 -27.14 29.49 -3.87
C GLU A 375 -27.96 28.19 -3.97
N TYR A 376 -27.50 27.24 -4.78
CA TYR A 376 -28.14 25.92 -4.89
C TYR A 376 -28.14 25.19 -3.55
N VAL A 377 -26.99 25.13 -2.86
CA VAL A 377 -26.87 24.43 -1.57
C VAL A 377 -27.68 25.12 -0.48
N ASP A 378 -27.69 26.45 -0.43
CA ASP A 378 -28.50 27.23 0.52
C ASP A 378 -30.00 26.91 0.33
N THR A 379 -30.46 26.89 -0.92
CA THR A 379 -31.86 26.62 -1.29
C THR A 379 -32.29 25.17 -1.04
N HIS A 380 -31.36 24.20 -1.15
CA HIS A 380 -31.65 22.77 -1.09
C HIS A 380 -31.00 22.07 0.12
N SER A 381 -30.58 22.83 1.13
CA SER A 381 -29.80 22.37 2.29
C SER A 381 -30.40 21.17 3.01
N ASP A 382 -31.71 21.22 3.30
CA ASP A 382 -32.46 20.12 3.93
C ASP A 382 -32.38 18.82 3.10
N ALA A 383 -32.63 18.92 1.79
CA ALA A 383 -32.63 17.75 0.90
C ALA A 383 -31.24 17.12 0.76
N LEU A 384 -30.20 17.96 0.67
CA LEU A 384 -28.81 17.52 0.59
C LEU A 384 -28.35 16.84 1.89
N LEU A 385 -28.77 17.37 3.05
CA LEU A 385 -28.50 16.75 4.35
C LEU A 385 -29.24 15.41 4.50
N ASP A 386 -30.52 15.36 4.13
CA ASP A 386 -31.32 14.14 4.15
C ASP A 386 -30.73 13.05 3.24
N ASN A 387 -30.25 13.42 2.05
CA ASN A 387 -29.56 12.48 1.16
C ASN A 387 -28.30 11.89 1.81
N GLN A 388 -27.46 12.71 2.44
CA GLN A 388 -26.27 12.22 3.14
C GLN A 388 -26.64 11.25 4.28
N ILE A 389 -27.64 11.61 5.09
CA ILE A 389 -28.15 10.75 6.18
C ILE A 389 -28.66 9.42 5.59
N GLU A 390 -29.42 9.47 4.49
CA GLU A 390 -29.97 8.29 3.83
C GLU A 390 -28.88 7.37 3.24
N ILE A 391 -27.85 7.92 2.60
CA ILE A 391 -26.70 7.14 2.10
C ILE A 391 -26.07 6.33 3.24
N PHE A 392 -25.78 6.98 4.37
CA PHE A 392 -25.21 6.31 5.53
C PHE A 392 -26.18 5.33 6.20
N ARG A 393 -27.47 5.64 6.19
CA ARG A 393 -28.53 4.78 6.74
C ARG A 393 -28.63 3.48 5.97
N ARG A 394 -28.71 3.53 4.63
CA ARG A 394 -28.72 2.34 3.75
C ARG A 394 -27.46 1.51 3.97
N GLY A 395 -26.32 2.19 4.12
CA GLY A 395 -25.03 1.57 4.44
C GLY A 395 -25.06 0.76 5.72
N THR A 396 -25.46 1.42 6.81
CA THR A 396 -25.53 0.83 8.15
C THR A 396 -26.59 -0.26 8.27
N ALA A 397 -27.69 -0.13 7.52
CA ALA A 397 -28.74 -1.14 7.47
C ALA A 397 -28.37 -2.36 6.61
N GLY A 398 -27.31 -2.28 5.80
CA GLY A 398 -26.93 -3.36 4.90
C GLY A 398 -27.88 -3.57 3.74
N GLU A 399 -28.52 -2.49 3.28
CA GLU A 399 -29.48 -2.59 2.18
C GLU A 399 -28.75 -2.93 0.86
N PRO A 400 -29.35 -3.82 0.03
CA PRO A 400 -28.91 -4.04 -1.35
C PRO A 400 -28.80 -2.72 -2.13
N SER A 401 -27.99 -2.71 -3.19
CA SER A 401 -27.92 -1.57 -4.10
C SER A 401 -29.30 -1.24 -4.66
N ARG A 402 -29.62 0.05 -4.73
CA ARG A 402 -30.91 0.52 -5.26
C ARG A 402 -30.81 0.69 -6.77
N GLU A 403 -31.35 -0.27 -7.49
CA GLU A 403 -31.45 -0.17 -8.95
C GLU A 403 -32.47 0.89 -9.37
N ILE A 404 -32.05 1.78 -10.27
CA ILE A 404 -32.93 2.72 -10.97
C ILE A 404 -33.31 2.08 -12.31
N PRO A 405 -34.60 1.83 -12.58
CA PRO A 405 -35.04 1.30 -13.87
C PRO A 405 -34.59 2.18 -15.04
N ALA A 406 -34.19 1.56 -16.15
CA ALA A 406 -33.78 2.26 -17.36
C ALA A 406 -34.89 3.13 -17.98
N ASP A 407 -36.16 2.90 -17.62
CA ASP A 407 -37.33 3.65 -18.08
C ASP A 407 -38.01 4.46 -16.95
N VAL A 408 -37.24 4.86 -15.93
CA VAL A 408 -37.72 5.68 -14.81
C VAL A 408 -38.43 6.95 -15.29
N ALA A 409 -39.64 7.21 -14.78
CA ALA A 409 -40.40 8.41 -15.08
C ALA A 409 -40.34 9.41 -13.90
N PRO A 410 -40.49 10.72 -14.16
CA PRO A 410 -40.59 11.73 -13.10
C PRO A 410 -41.64 11.42 -12.02
N SER A 411 -42.72 10.72 -12.37
CA SER A 411 -43.78 10.32 -11.44
C SER A 411 -43.40 9.21 -10.46
N ASP A 412 -42.27 8.53 -10.70
CA ASP A 412 -41.77 7.43 -9.87
C ASP A 412 -40.90 7.94 -8.71
N LEU A 413 -40.44 9.20 -8.77
CA LEU A 413 -39.61 9.82 -7.75
C LEU A 413 -40.46 10.47 -6.65
N ALA A 414 -39.84 10.65 -5.47
CA ALA A 414 -40.48 11.33 -4.36
C ALA A 414 -40.74 12.81 -4.68
N PRO A 415 -41.83 13.43 -4.18
CA PRO A 415 -42.09 14.85 -4.40
C PRO A 415 -40.94 15.72 -3.89
N GLY A 416 -40.49 16.66 -4.72
CA GLY A 416 -39.40 17.59 -4.39
C GLY A 416 -38.01 17.13 -4.82
N VAL A 417 -37.85 15.88 -5.26
CA VAL A 417 -36.60 15.41 -5.90
C VAL A 417 -36.52 15.99 -7.32
N PRO A 418 -35.37 16.55 -7.75
CA PRO A 418 -35.18 16.96 -9.14
C PRO A 418 -35.39 15.82 -10.13
N THR A 419 -35.99 16.11 -11.30
CA THR A 419 -36.46 15.08 -12.26
C THR A 419 -35.84 15.21 -13.64
N GLU A 420 -35.10 16.27 -13.92
CA GLU A 420 -34.56 16.63 -15.23
C GLU A 420 -33.64 15.54 -15.81
N TRP A 421 -33.00 14.76 -14.94
CA TRP A 421 -32.08 13.69 -15.30
C TRP A 421 -32.77 12.44 -15.87
N THR A 422 -34.05 12.21 -15.55
CA THR A 422 -34.76 10.97 -15.95
C THR A 422 -34.94 10.87 -17.46
N ASP A 423 -34.94 12.00 -18.17
CA ASP A 423 -35.07 12.05 -19.63
C ASP A 423 -33.83 11.50 -20.36
N ILE A 424 -32.70 11.40 -19.65
CA ILE A 424 -31.39 10.97 -20.18
C ILE A 424 -31.01 9.57 -19.68
N TRP A 425 -31.52 9.18 -18.50
CA TRP A 425 -31.24 7.88 -17.90
C TRP A 425 -31.76 6.73 -18.78
N ASP A 426 -30.88 5.82 -19.17
CA ASP A 426 -31.21 4.65 -20.00
C ASP A 426 -30.44 3.38 -19.58
N GLU A 427 -30.53 2.30 -20.38
CA GLU A 427 -29.87 1.03 -20.08
C GLU A 427 -28.33 1.11 -19.94
N THR A 428 -27.73 2.14 -20.51
CA THR A 428 -26.28 2.36 -20.46
C THR A 428 -25.84 2.99 -19.15
N ASP A 429 -26.77 3.52 -18.34
CA ASP A 429 -26.50 4.15 -17.04
C ASP A 429 -26.75 3.21 -15.84
N VAL A 430 -27.32 2.02 -16.06
CA VAL A 430 -27.67 1.08 -14.97
C VAL A 430 -26.43 0.29 -14.49
N TYR A 431 -25.84 0.72 -13.37
CA TYR A 431 -24.75 0.02 -12.69
C TYR A 431 -25.07 -0.15 -11.20
N ASN A 432 -24.88 -1.37 -10.69
CA ASN A 432 -25.18 -1.72 -9.31
C ASN A 432 -24.13 -2.70 -8.79
N ALA A 433 -23.80 -2.57 -7.51
CA ALA A 433 -22.92 -3.48 -6.81
C ALA A 433 -23.71 -4.60 -6.11
N ASP A 434 -23.09 -5.77 -6.06
CA ASP A 434 -23.54 -6.87 -5.21
C ASP A 434 -22.73 -6.89 -3.89
N PHE A 435 -23.37 -6.47 -2.80
CA PHE A 435 -22.71 -6.34 -1.51
C PHE A 435 -22.71 -7.67 -0.75
N PRO A 436 -21.53 -8.16 -0.29
CA PRO A 436 -21.49 -9.30 0.61
C PRO A 436 -21.98 -8.93 2.00
N ARG A 437 -22.13 -9.94 2.87
CA ARG A 437 -22.30 -9.66 4.31
C ARG A 437 -21.06 -9.00 4.88
N ALA A 438 -19.89 -9.53 4.52
CA ALA A 438 -18.60 -9.03 4.96
C ALA A 438 -17.46 -9.48 4.05
N TYR A 439 -16.29 -8.89 4.29
CA TYR A 439 -15.00 -9.45 3.87
C TYR A 439 -14.23 -9.92 5.10
N VAL A 440 -13.58 -11.07 5.01
CA VAL A 440 -12.67 -11.61 6.04
C VAL A 440 -11.25 -11.56 5.53
N ILE A 441 -10.35 -10.95 6.30
CA ILE A 441 -8.91 -11.00 6.06
C ILE A 441 -8.34 -11.99 7.08
N PRO A 442 -8.08 -13.25 6.70
CA PRO A 442 -7.60 -14.29 7.61
C PRO A 442 -6.19 -13.96 8.16
N VAL A 443 -5.82 -14.68 9.22
CA VAL A 443 -4.46 -14.73 9.79
C VAL A 443 -3.95 -16.17 9.85
N GLY A 444 -2.65 -16.36 10.07
CA GLY A 444 -2.03 -17.68 10.12
C GLY A 444 -2.05 -18.41 8.78
N ALA A 445 -2.29 -19.72 8.79
CA ALA A 445 -2.17 -20.57 7.60
C ALA A 445 -3.14 -20.23 6.45
N GLY A 446 -4.22 -19.49 6.73
CA GLY A 446 -5.15 -19.01 5.70
C GLY A 446 -4.74 -17.70 5.05
N GLN A 447 -3.57 -17.15 5.40
CA GLN A 447 -3.08 -15.87 4.93
C GLN A 447 -1.69 -16.01 4.30
N ARG A 448 -1.57 -15.59 3.05
CA ARG A 448 -0.33 -15.53 2.30
C ARG A 448 0.67 -14.65 3.01
N SER A 449 0.29 -13.43 3.42
CA SER A 449 1.22 -12.45 3.99
C SER A 449 0.57 -11.67 5.13
N GLU A 450 1.02 -11.90 6.37
CA GLU A 450 0.46 -11.20 7.55
C GLU A 450 0.78 -9.70 7.52
N SER A 451 1.97 -9.32 7.06
CA SER A 451 2.39 -7.92 6.95
C SER A 451 1.63 -7.17 5.84
N ASP A 452 1.34 -7.80 4.70
CA ASP A 452 0.49 -7.21 3.66
C ASP A 452 -0.98 -7.12 4.14
N ALA A 453 -1.47 -8.11 4.89
CA ALA A 453 -2.81 -8.07 5.50
C ALA A 453 -2.97 -6.90 6.48
N GLN A 454 -2.01 -6.71 7.39
CA GLN A 454 -1.99 -5.56 8.30
C GLN A 454 -1.89 -4.22 7.54
N THR A 455 -1.07 -4.17 6.50
CA THR A 455 -0.92 -3.00 5.63
C THR A 455 -2.23 -2.67 4.91
N LEU A 456 -2.93 -3.67 4.36
CA LEU A 456 -4.25 -3.50 3.77
C LEU A 456 -5.28 -3.01 4.79
N VAL A 457 -5.29 -3.57 6.00
CA VAL A 457 -6.19 -3.08 7.07
C VAL A 457 -5.89 -1.62 7.39
N GLN A 458 -4.62 -1.24 7.53
CA GLN A 458 -4.25 0.15 7.78
C GLN A 458 -4.66 1.07 6.62
N GLN A 459 -4.60 0.58 5.38
CA GLN A 459 -5.09 1.28 4.19
C GLN A 459 -6.61 1.49 4.23
N LEU A 460 -7.39 0.47 4.62
CA LEU A 460 -8.84 0.60 4.77
C LEU A 460 -9.19 1.65 5.84
N LEU A 461 -8.49 1.61 6.98
CA LEU A 461 -8.72 2.53 8.10
C LEU A 461 -8.45 4.00 7.74
N VAL A 462 -7.38 4.31 6.99
CA VAL A 462 -7.11 5.70 6.56
C VAL A 462 -8.13 6.23 5.55
N ASN A 463 -8.87 5.35 4.86
CA ASN A 463 -9.99 5.71 4.00
C ASN A 463 -11.34 5.74 4.77
N GLY A 464 -11.31 5.55 6.09
CA GLY A 464 -12.49 5.59 6.96
C GLY A 464 -13.34 4.32 6.97
N VAL A 465 -12.91 3.24 6.29
CA VAL A 465 -13.58 1.94 6.31
C VAL A 465 -13.44 1.35 7.72
N ARG A 466 -14.57 0.94 8.30
CA ARG A 466 -14.59 0.27 9.61
C ARG A 466 -14.14 -1.17 9.45
N VAL A 467 -13.16 -1.54 10.27
CA VAL A 467 -12.63 -2.89 10.36
C VAL A 467 -12.69 -3.34 11.81
N ASP A 468 -13.17 -4.54 12.04
CA ASP A 468 -13.14 -5.19 13.34
C ASP A 468 -12.18 -6.39 13.34
N ARG A 469 -11.74 -6.83 14.52
CA ARG A 469 -10.89 -8.00 14.71
C ARG A 469 -11.66 -9.06 15.49
N MET A 470 -11.64 -10.30 15.03
CA MET A 470 -12.25 -11.43 15.73
C MET A 470 -11.47 -11.74 17.01
N THR A 471 -12.12 -11.61 18.17
CA THR A 471 -11.53 -11.94 19.49
C THR A 471 -11.60 -13.44 19.81
N SER A 472 -12.43 -14.19 19.08
CA SER A 472 -12.54 -15.64 19.12
C SER A 472 -12.62 -16.19 17.70
N GLY A 473 -12.11 -17.41 17.47
CA GLY A 473 -12.28 -18.07 16.18
C GLY A 473 -13.75 -18.31 15.84
N ALA A 474 -14.08 -18.33 14.56
CA ALA A 474 -15.46 -18.45 14.07
C ALA A 474 -15.53 -19.25 12.77
N ARG A 475 -16.63 -19.99 12.60
CA ARG A 475 -16.94 -20.66 11.34
C ARG A 475 -17.92 -19.79 10.54
N ILE A 476 -17.50 -19.33 9.36
CA ILE A 476 -18.29 -18.48 8.45
C ILE A 476 -18.30 -19.15 7.08
N ASP A 477 -19.48 -19.33 6.50
CA ASP A 477 -19.69 -20.03 5.22
C ASP A 477 -19.00 -21.40 5.10
N GLY A 478 -18.88 -22.09 6.23
CA GLY A 478 -18.24 -23.41 6.28
C GLY A 478 -16.71 -23.38 6.42
N THR A 479 -16.07 -22.20 6.47
CA THR A 479 -14.64 -22.00 6.68
C THR A 479 -14.35 -21.59 8.13
N ASP A 480 -13.36 -22.19 8.76
CA ASP A 480 -12.93 -21.83 10.13
C ASP A 480 -11.87 -20.73 10.07
N TYR A 481 -12.17 -19.58 10.68
CA TYR A 481 -11.26 -18.45 10.81
C TYR A 481 -10.74 -18.37 12.25
N PRO A 482 -9.41 -18.29 12.46
CA PRO A 482 -8.84 -18.17 13.80
C PRO A 482 -9.11 -16.79 14.42
N ALA A 483 -9.04 -16.71 15.75
CA ALA A 483 -8.99 -15.43 16.47
C ALA A 483 -7.81 -14.59 15.95
N GLY A 484 -8.01 -13.28 15.84
CA GLY A 484 -7.08 -12.34 15.21
C GLY A 484 -7.42 -12.01 13.76
N SER A 485 -8.23 -12.84 13.07
CA SER A 485 -8.71 -12.52 11.71
C SER A 485 -9.47 -11.20 11.69
N PHE A 486 -9.28 -10.39 10.65
CA PHE A 486 -10.01 -9.14 10.49
C PHE A 486 -11.34 -9.36 9.76
N TYR A 487 -12.32 -8.56 10.12
CA TYR A 487 -13.70 -8.64 9.65
C TYR A 487 -14.15 -7.24 9.23
N VAL A 488 -14.44 -7.07 7.94
CA VAL A 488 -14.98 -5.85 7.36
C VAL A 488 -16.47 -6.04 7.19
N ASP A 489 -17.26 -5.61 8.18
CA ASP A 489 -18.71 -5.68 8.13
C ASP A 489 -19.25 -4.71 7.06
N MET A 490 -19.99 -5.19 6.06
CA MET A 490 -20.56 -4.31 5.03
C MET A 490 -21.76 -3.49 5.53
N HIS A 491 -22.29 -3.76 6.72
CA HIS A 491 -23.32 -2.96 7.40
C HIS A 491 -22.65 -1.76 8.08
N GLN A 492 -22.13 -0.84 7.27
CA GLN A 492 -21.41 0.35 7.70
C GLN A 492 -21.70 1.54 6.77
N PRO A 493 -21.56 2.79 7.24
CA PRO A 493 -21.94 3.96 6.45
C PRO A 493 -21.15 4.11 5.14
N LEU A 494 -19.89 3.65 5.10
CA LEU A 494 -19.04 3.73 3.92
C LEU A 494 -19.01 2.41 3.13
N ARG A 495 -20.11 1.65 3.09
CA ARG A 495 -20.16 0.34 2.41
C ARG A 495 -19.77 0.41 0.93
N GLY A 496 -20.16 1.48 0.23
CA GLY A 496 -19.80 1.68 -1.18
C GLY A 496 -18.28 1.79 -1.36
N LEU A 497 -17.61 2.59 -0.52
CA LEU A 497 -16.15 2.71 -0.52
C LEU A 497 -15.47 1.39 -0.13
N ALA A 498 -15.94 0.74 0.93
CA ALA A 498 -15.39 -0.54 1.36
C ALA A 498 -15.47 -1.59 0.24
N ASN A 499 -16.61 -1.66 -0.46
CA ASN A 499 -16.83 -2.64 -1.52
C ASN A 499 -16.05 -2.32 -2.78
N VAL A 500 -16.03 -1.07 -3.27
CA VAL A 500 -15.22 -0.73 -4.45
C VAL A 500 -13.74 -1.03 -4.23
N LEU A 501 -13.26 -0.95 -2.98
CA LEU A 501 -11.88 -1.30 -2.61
C LEU A 501 -11.61 -2.80 -2.52
N LEU A 502 -12.59 -3.64 -2.16
CA LEU A 502 -12.37 -5.05 -1.83
C LEU A 502 -13.01 -6.05 -2.80
N ALA A 503 -14.02 -5.64 -3.56
CA ALA A 503 -14.64 -6.49 -4.56
C ALA A 503 -13.66 -6.79 -5.70
N ASP A 504 -13.92 -7.88 -6.43
CA ASP A 504 -13.14 -8.23 -7.62
C ASP A 504 -13.32 -7.20 -8.76
N GLY A 505 -14.46 -6.48 -8.75
CA GLY A 505 -14.93 -5.60 -9.82
C GLY A 505 -15.59 -6.37 -10.97
N SER A 506 -15.90 -5.66 -12.05
CA SER A 506 -16.59 -6.22 -13.23
C SER A 506 -15.78 -6.06 -14.51
N ASP A 507 -15.91 -7.02 -15.44
CA ASP A 507 -15.47 -6.85 -16.83
C ASP A 507 -16.51 -6.03 -17.61
N ILE A 508 -16.14 -4.79 -17.94
CA ILE A 508 -16.99 -3.84 -18.68
C ILE A 508 -16.57 -3.68 -20.14
N SER A 509 -15.71 -4.58 -20.64
CA SER A 509 -15.18 -4.54 -22.01
C SER A 509 -16.28 -4.48 -23.08
N ASP A 510 -17.39 -5.19 -22.87
CA ASP A 510 -18.52 -5.23 -23.80
C ASP A 510 -19.57 -4.16 -23.52
N ARG A 511 -19.58 -3.56 -22.32
CA ARG A 511 -20.56 -2.53 -21.93
C ARG A 511 -20.29 -1.19 -22.59
N VAL A 512 -19.03 -0.76 -22.69
CA VAL A 512 -18.68 0.60 -23.14
C VAL A 512 -17.51 0.64 -24.13
N PRO A 513 -17.55 1.50 -25.17
CA PRO A 513 -16.55 1.47 -26.23
C PRO A 513 -15.16 1.86 -25.73
N ASN A 514 -15.08 2.80 -24.78
CA ASN A 514 -13.83 3.30 -24.22
C ASN A 514 -13.99 3.63 -22.73
N MET A 515 -12.87 3.73 -22.04
CA MET A 515 -12.73 4.28 -20.70
C MET A 515 -11.94 5.58 -20.76
N TYR A 516 -12.25 6.50 -19.86
CA TYR A 516 -11.48 7.71 -19.62
C TYR A 516 -10.16 7.40 -18.90
N ASP A 517 -10.21 6.55 -17.86
CA ASP A 517 -9.02 6.14 -17.10
C ASP A 517 -9.10 4.66 -16.63
N ILE A 518 -8.46 4.33 -15.50
CA ILE A 518 -8.43 2.98 -14.91
C ILE A 518 -9.86 2.47 -14.62
N SER A 519 -10.06 1.20 -14.91
CA SER A 519 -11.37 0.53 -14.94
C SER A 519 -11.45 -0.70 -14.04
N ALA A 520 -10.35 -1.08 -13.39
CA ALA A 520 -10.39 -2.12 -12.36
C ALA A 520 -9.78 -1.59 -11.08
N TRP A 521 -10.43 -1.93 -9.99
CA TRP A 521 -9.97 -1.64 -8.65
C TRP A 521 -10.25 -2.85 -7.79
N SER A 522 -9.23 -3.37 -7.12
CA SER A 522 -9.40 -4.40 -6.09
C SER A 522 -8.12 -4.48 -5.26
N LEU A 523 -8.15 -3.94 -4.05
CA LEU A 523 -7.06 -4.10 -3.10
C LEU A 523 -6.96 -5.56 -2.64
N ALA A 524 -8.10 -6.26 -2.54
CA ALA A 524 -8.13 -7.69 -2.24
C ALA A 524 -7.28 -8.52 -3.21
N LEU A 525 -7.34 -8.22 -4.50
CA LEU A 525 -6.60 -8.95 -5.53
C LEU A 525 -5.18 -8.43 -5.81
N LEU A 526 -4.85 -7.20 -5.39
CA LEU A 526 -3.64 -6.51 -5.85
C LEU A 526 -2.72 -6.01 -4.73
N TRP A 527 -3.11 -6.11 -3.46
CA TRP A 527 -2.30 -5.68 -2.31
C TRP A 527 -1.58 -6.81 -1.59
N GLY A 528 -1.72 -8.05 -2.09
CA GLY A 528 -0.95 -9.21 -1.64
C GLY A 528 -1.52 -9.91 -0.40
N ALA A 529 -2.54 -9.37 0.24
CA ALA A 529 -3.25 -10.05 1.33
C ALA A 529 -4.34 -10.98 0.76
N ASP A 530 -4.53 -12.14 1.36
CA ASP A 530 -5.72 -12.94 1.10
C ASP A 530 -6.93 -12.26 1.75
N VAL A 531 -8.00 -12.11 0.98
CA VAL A 531 -9.28 -11.54 1.41
C VAL A 531 -10.40 -12.41 0.88
N VAL A 532 -11.36 -12.73 1.74
CA VAL A 532 -12.47 -13.63 1.41
C VAL A 532 -13.80 -12.88 1.52
N ARG A 533 -14.55 -12.82 0.41
CA ARG A 533 -15.96 -12.40 0.39
C ARG A 533 -16.82 -13.45 1.11
N VAL A 534 -17.65 -13.05 2.08
CA VAL A 534 -18.53 -13.98 2.84
C VAL A 534 -19.98 -13.49 2.86
N GLY A 535 -20.90 -14.41 2.60
CA GLY A 535 -22.34 -14.22 2.56
C GLY A 535 -22.83 -13.13 1.60
N GLU A 536 -24.13 -12.90 1.60
CA GLU A 536 -24.78 -11.76 0.96
C GLU A 536 -25.19 -10.73 2.02
N THR A 537 -25.30 -9.45 1.64
CA THR A 537 -25.64 -8.37 2.60
C THR A 537 -26.92 -8.62 3.39
N THR A 538 -27.85 -9.41 2.85
CA THR A 538 -29.12 -9.79 3.50
C THR A 538 -29.00 -10.90 4.55
N ASP A 539 -27.86 -11.57 4.62
CA ASP A 539 -27.63 -12.65 5.57
C ASP A 539 -27.50 -12.11 7.01
N PRO A 540 -27.76 -12.93 8.04
CA PRO A 540 -27.48 -12.53 9.42
C PRO A 540 -25.97 -12.34 9.62
N ALA A 541 -25.60 -11.38 10.48
CA ALA A 541 -24.21 -11.22 10.90
C ALA A 541 -23.65 -12.54 11.48
N PRO A 542 -22.40 -12.91 11.16
CA PRO A 542 -21.75 -14.06 11.76
C PRO A 542 -21.71 -13.94 13.29
N THR A 543 -21.98 -15.05 13.97
CA THR A 543 -21.95 -15.13 15.43
C THR A 543 -20.50 -15.19 15.95
N THR A 544 -19.76 -14.10 15.85
CA THR A 544 -18.40 -13.99 16.40
C THR A 544 -18.24 -12.73 17.25
N ALA A 545 -17.45 -12.83 18.32
CA ALA A 545 -17.10 -11.67 19.14
C ALA A 545 -16.00 -10.87 18.45
N VAL A 546 -16.27 -9.61 18.16
CA VAL A 546 -15.31 -8.71 17.48
C VAL A 546 -14.99 -7.49 18.33
N GLU A 547 -13.82 -6.89 18.07
CA GLU A 547 -13.42 -5.60 18.63
C GLU A 547 -13.03 -4.62 17.52
N ARG A 548 -13.31 -3.33 17.72
CA ARG A 548 -13.00 -2.29 16.72
C ARG A 548 -11.50 -2.10 16.57
N VAL A 549 -11.02 -2.16 15.33
CA VAL A 549 -9.64 -1.77 14.99
C VAL A 549 -9.60 -0.28 14.69
N THR A 550 -8.63 0.43 15.28
CA THR A 550 -8.37 1.85 15.03
C THR A 550 -7.01 2.09 14.37
N THR A 551 -6.11 1.11 14.45
CA THR A 551 -4.83 1.05 13.74
C THR A 551 -4.39 -0.40 13.60
N ALA A 552 -3.67 -0.71 12.52
CA ALA A 552 -3.04 -2.01 12.29
C ALA A 552 -1.53 -1.81 12.11
N PRO A 553 -0.78 -1.53 13.19
CA PRO A 553 0.67 -1.41 13.10
C PRO A 553 1.28 -2.75 12.75
N LEU A 554 2.41 -2.71 12.02
CA LEU A 554 3.24 -3.88 11.80
C LEU A 554 3.83 -4.33 13.13
N THR A 555 3.61 -5.58 13.51
CA THR A 555 4.13 -6.17 14.74
C THR A 555 4.87 -7.45 14.42
N GLY A 556 6.14 -7.54 14.80
CA GLY A 556 6.99 -8.70 14.55
C GLY A 556 7.78 -9.09 15.80
N MET A 557 8.27 -10.33 15.84
CA MET A 557 9.02 -10.85 16.96
C MET A 557 10.33 -11.54 16.57
N VAL A 558 11.27 -11.54 17.52
CA VAL A 558 12.47 -12.37 17.47
C VAL A 558 12.44 -13.31 18.67
N PRO A 559 12.50 -14.64 18.49
CA PRO A 559 12.42 -15.59 19.58
C PRO A 559 13.64 -15.48 20.50
N ASP A 560 13.46 -15.82 21.77
CA ASP A 560 14.57 -15.99 22.72
C ASP A 560 15.40 -17.22 22.34
N GLY A 561 16.68 -17.22 22.71
CA GLY A 561 17.62 -18.32 22.45
C GLY A 561 18.79 -17.94 21.55
N SER A 562 19.80 -18.80 21.50
CA SER A 562 20.96 -18.69 20.62
C SER A 562 20.76 -19.54 19.37
N GLY A 563 21.13 -19.03 18.21
CA GLY A 563 21.00 -19.75 16.94
C GLY A 563 20.74 -18.81 15.78
N TYR A 564 20.68 -19.39 14.59
CA TYR A 564 20.30 -18.69 13.37
C TYR A 564 18.85 -18.25 13.47
N LEU A 565 18.49 -17.25 12.66
CA LEU A 565 17.10 -16.84 12.52
C LEU A 565 16.67 -17.06 11.07
N THR A 566 15.41 -17.43 10.89
CA THR A 566 14.80 -17.52 9.56
C THR A 566 13.51 -16.74 9.48
N PHE A 567 13.17 -16.23 8.31
CA PHE A 567 11.84 -15.70 8.03
C PHE A 567 11.53 -15.87 6.54
N GLU A 568 10.24 -15.85 6.22
CA GLU A 568 9.74 -16.03 4.86
C GLU A 568 9.44 -14.65 4.25
N PRO A 569 10.04 -14.25 3.12
CA PRO A 569 9.88 -12.93 2.54
C PRO A 569 8.64 -12.87 1.63
N ARG A 570 7.46 -12.93 2.24
CA ARG A 570 6.18 -13.12 1.54
C ARG A 570 5.65 -11.81 0.95
N GLY A 571 5.69 -10.73 1.73
CA GLY A 571 5.12 -9.43 1.44
C GLY A 571 6.12 -8.29 1.31
N VAL A 572 5.61 -7.08 1.15
CA VAL A 572 6.44 -5.88 0.89
C VAL A 572 7.31 -5.54 2.09
N ALA A 573 6.76 -5.61 3.30
CA ALA A 573 7.49 -5.30 4.52
C ALA A 573 8.65 -6.28 4.78
N ASP A 574 8.49 -7.54 4.40
CA ASP A 574 9.54 -8.54 4.57
C ASP A 574 10.73 -8.26 3.65
N TRP A 575 10.48 -7.78 2.43
CA TRP A 575 11.55 -7.32 1.52
C TRP A 575 12.17 -5.98 1.95
N GLN A 576 11.42 -5.10 2.63
CA GLN A 576 12.00 -3.94 3.30
C GLN A 576 12.97 -4.37 4.40
N ALA A 577 12.62 -5.39 5.18
CA ALA A 577 13.49 -5.97 6.20
C ALA A 577 14.76 -6.58 5.59
N VAL A 578 14.67 -7.32 4.47
CA VAL A 578 15.84 -7.81 3.72
C VAL A 578 16.79 -6.66 3.35
N ASN A 579 16.27 -5.61 2.73
CA ASN A 579 17.09 -4.44 2.36
C ASN A 579 17.69 -3.73 3.58
N ALA A 580 16.93 -3.58 4.67
CA ALA A 580 17.41 -2.94 5.89
C ALA A 580 18.52 -3.74 6.58
N LEU A 581 18.37 -5.07 6.67
CA LEU A 581 19.40 -5.96 7.25
C LEU A 581 20.69 -5.92 6.42
N LEU A 582 20.58 -5.97 5.08
CA LEU A 582 21.73 -5.83 4.18
C LEU A 582 22.41 -4.46 4.32
N ALA A 583 21.65 -3.39 4.52
CA ALA A 583 22.17 -2.04 4.74
C ALA A 583 22.95 -1.91 6.08
N GLU A 584 22.56 -2.68 7.11
CA GLU A 584 23.31 -2.81 8.37
C GLU A 584 24.55 -3.73 8.24
N GLY A 585 24.79 -4.29 7.05
CA GLY A 585 25.93 -5.18 6.79
C GLY A 585 25.73 -6.62 7.28
N VAL A 586 24.49 -7.01 7.60
CA VAL A 586 24.14 -8.38 7.97
C VAL A 586 24.17 -9.26 6.72
N ALA A 587 24.89 -10.38 6.77
CA ALA A 587 24.87 -11.38 5.72
C ALA A 587 23.52 -12.10 5.72
N LEU A 588 22.95 -12.30 4.53
CA LEU A 588 21.69 -13.03 4.34
C LEU A 588 21.88 -14.12 3.28
N SER A 589 21.35 -15.30 3.55
CA SER A 589 21.31 -16.41 2.60
C SER A 589 19.87 -16.84 2.38
N GLN A 590 19.46 -17.01 1.12
CA GLN A 590 18.14 -17.49 0.74
C GLN A 590 18.21 -18.97 0.39
N LEU A 591 17.32 -19.78 0.98
CA LEU A 591 17.14 -21.20 0.67
C LEU A 591 16.32 -21.40 -0.62
N PRO A 592 16.27 -22.61 -1.21
CA PRO A 592 15.58 -22.84 -2.48
C PRO A 592 14.05 -22.66 -2.41
N ASP A 593 13.47 -22.65 -1.22
CA ASP A 593 12.04 -22.36 -0.94
C ASP A 593 11.77 -20.87 -0.65
N GLY A 594 12.78 -20.02 -0.87
CA GLY A 594 12.71 -18.58 -0.66
C GLY A 594 12.98 -18.12 0.77
N THR A 595 13.11 -19.03 1.76
CA THR A 595 13.36 -18.68 3.16
C THR A 595 14.66 -17.91 3.34
N ILE A 596 14.63 -16.79 4.06
CA ILE A 596 15.81 -15.99 4.39
C ILE A 596 16.40 -16.50 5.70
N VAL A 597 17.70 -16.80 5.69
CA VAL A 597 18.50 -17.13 6.87
C VAL A 597 19.36 -15.94 7.27
N VAL A 598 19.39 -15.67 8.57
CA VAL A 598 20.18 -14.63 9.24
C VAL A 598 21.14 -15.29 10.22
N GLY A 599 22.36 -14.77 10.32
CA GLY A 599 23.42 -15.29 11.17
C GLY A 599 23.06 -15.35 12.66
N ALA A 600 23.71 -16.28 13.37
CA ALA A 600 23.49 -16.51 14.81
C ALA A 600 24.20 -15.50 15.73
N ASP A 601 25.03 -14.61 15.18
CA ASP A 601 25.81 -13.65 15.94
C ASP A 601 24.95 -12.50 16.51
N GLU A 602 25.43 -11.87 17.59
CA GLU A 602 24.66 -10.85 18.30
C GLU A 602 24.36 -9.59 17.44
N ALA A 603 25.22 -9.27 16.48
CA ALA A 603 24.98 -8.12 15.60
C ALA A 603 23.80 -8.41 14.66
N SER A 604 23.79 -9.59 14.04
CA SER A 604 22.68 -10.10 13.25
C SER A 604 21.36 -10.15 14.05
N ARG A 605 21.40 -10.65 15.30
CA ARG A 605 20.19 -10.69 16.16
C ARG A 605 19.71 -9.31 16.59
N THR A 606 20.62 -8.37 16.83
CA THR A 606 20.27 -6.97 17.14
C THR A 606 19.58 -6.30 15.96
N ALA A 607 20.12 -6.48 14.75
CA ALA A 607 19.51 -5.98 13.53
C ALA A 607 18.16 -6.65 13.26
N ALA A 608 18.03 -7.97 13.47
CA ALA A 608 16.75 -8.68 13.35
C ALA A 608 15.69 -8.12 14.31
N ARG A 609 16.05 -7.76 15.55
CA ARG A 609 15.13 -7.08 16.49
C ARG A 609 14.67 -5.72 15.97
N GLY A 610 15.57 -4.95 15.35
CA GLY A 610 15.21 -3.69 14.70
C GLY A 610 14.28 -3.89 13.50
N ALA A 611 14.56 -4.89 12.66
CA ALA A 611 13.74 -5.23 11.51
C ALA A 611 12.34 -5.71 11.93
N ALA A 612 12.24 -6.59 12.93
CA ALA A 612 10.97 -7.05 13.49
C ALA A 612 10.13 -5.88 14.03
N ALA A 613 10.76 -4.95 14.74
CA ALA A 613 10.07 -3.80 15.33
C ALA A 613 9.55 -2.77 14.29
N VAL A 614 10.24 -2.62 13.15
CA VAL A 614 9.89 -1.63 12.13
C VAL A 614 9.01 -2.21 11.02
N PHE A 615 9.26 -3.46 10.62
CA PHE A 615 8.64 -4.09 9.46
C PHE A 615 7.67 -5.22 9.81
N GLY A 616 7.54 -5.55 11.09
CA GLY A 616 6.60 -6.59 11.52
C GLY A 616 7.00 -8.00 11.11
N VAL A 617 8.29 -8.27 10.89
CA VAL A 617 8.78 -9.60 10.51
C VAL A 617 8.86 -10.51 11.73
N ASP A 618 8.22 -11.67 11.63
CA ASP A 618 8.33 -12.75 12.60
C ASP A 618 9.47 -13.70 12.25
N PHE A 619 10.52 -13.66 13.07
CA PHE A 619 11.65 -14.56 12.93
C PHE A 619 11.38 -15.88 13.65
N VAL A 620 11.92 -16.96 13.11
CA VAL A 620 11.91 -18.31 13.68
C VAL A 620 13.33 -18.71 14.03
N LEU A 621 13.52 -19.42 15.14
CA LEU A 621 14.83 -19.94 15.53
C LEU A 621 15.21 -21.13 14.63
N SER A 622 16.44 -21.14 14.14
CA SER A 622 16.99 -22.19 13.29
C SER A 622 18.37 -22.62 13.79
N ASP A 623 18.74 -23.87 13.53
CA ASP A 623 20.07 -24.40 13.76
C ASP A 623 21.06 -24.12 12.61
N GLY A 624 20.57 -23.58 11.48
CA GLY A 624 21.37 -23.26 10.30
C GLY A 624 21.83 -24.45 9.46
N ARG A 625 21.41 -25.70 9.75
CA ARG A 625 21.83 -26.91 9.00
C ARG A 625 21.46 -26.84 7.52
N ALA A 626 20.34 -26.21 7.18
CA ALA A 626 19.94 -26.00 5.79
C ALA A 626 21.00 -25.25 4.96
N LEU A 627 21.78 -24.34 5.58
CA LEU A 627 22.90 -23.66 4.91
C LEU A 627 24.11 -24.56 4.67
N ARG A 628 24.30 -25.58 5.51
CA ARG A 628 25.43 -26.51 5.44
C ARG A 628 25.17 -27.62 4.43
N ASP A 629 23.97 -28.19 4.48
CA ASP A 629 23.62 -29.43 3.75
C ASP A 629 22.88 -29.16 2.44
N GLY A 630 22.32 -27.95 2.30
CA GLY A 630 21.50 -27.55 1.16
C GLY A 630 22.15 -26.48 0.28
N GLU A 631 21.50 -26.22 -0.86
CA GLU A 631 21.84 -25.07 -1.68
C GLU A 631 21.30 -23.79 -1.05
N SER A 632 22.04 -22.69 -1.17
CA SER A 632 21.56 -21.37 -0.80
C SER A 632 22.18 -20.30 -1.69
N THR A 633 21.49 -19.17 -1.82
CA THR A 633 21.96 -18.00 -2.54
C THR A 633 22.25 -16.88 -1.57
N ALA A 634 23.48 -16.36 -1.58
CA ALA A 634 23.83 -15.20 -0.78
C ALA A 634 23.22 -13.93 -1.39
N LEU A 635 22.44 -13.17 -0.62
CA LEU A 635 21.86 -11.91 -1.09
C LEU A 635 22.85 -10.76 -0.97
N ALA A 636 22.89 -9.91 -2.00
CA ALA A 636 23.74 -8.72 -2.03
C ALA A 636 22.90 -7.45 -1.92
N PRO A 637 23.39 -6.38 -1.24
CA PRO A 637 22.83 -5.05 -1.42
C PRO A 637 22.87 -4.67 -2.90
N ALA A 638 21.77 -4.14 -3.45
CA ALA A 638 21.68 -3.78 -4.85
C ALA A 638 21.47 -2.26 -5.02
N LYS A 639 22.41 -1.60 -5.71
CA LYS A 639 22.18 -0.23 -6.17
C LYS A 639 21.44 -0.24 -7.50
N VAL A 640 20.17 0.11 -7.44
CA VAL A 640 19.28 0.12 -8.61
C VAL A 640 19.37 1.44 -9.36
N GLY A 641 19.66 1.38 -10.66
CA GLY A 641 19.39 2.49 -11.58
C GLY A 641 18.07 2.24 -12.29
N TYR A 642 17.28 3.27 -12.58
CA TYR A 642 15.98 3.09 -13.24
C TYR A 642 15.77 4.04 -14.42
N VAL A 643 15.22 3.52 -15.51
CA VAL A 643 14.64 4.29 -16.62
C VAL A 643 13.13 4.16 -16.52
N GLY A 644 12.46 5.09 -15.83
CA GLY A 644 11.06 4.91 -15.44
C GLY A 644 10.36 6.19 -15.03
N ASP A 645 9.11 6.03 -14.60
CA ASP A 645 8.26 7.11 -14.10
C ASP A 645 8.28 7.18 -12.55
N ALA A 646 7.40 8.00 -11.97
CA ALA A 646 7.28 8.15 -10.52
C ALA A 646 6.85 6.84 -9.82
N GLY A 647 6.01 6.03 -10.48
CA GLY A 647 5.58 4.72 -9.96
C GLY A 647 6.74 3.74 -9.84
N ASP A 648 7.61 3.69 -10.85
CA ASP A 648 8.83 2.86 -10.79
C ASP A 648 9.78 3.32 -9.68
N ARG A 649 10.00 4.63 -9.57
CA ARG A 649 10.84 5.23 -8.52
C ARG A 649 10.31 4.89 -7.13
N ASP A 650 9.03 5.13 -6.89
CA ASP A 650 8.44 5.00 -5.56
C ASP A 650 8.26 3.54 -5.16
N ALA A 651 7.98 2.63 -6.09
CA ALA A 651 7.99 1.19 -5.80
C ALA A 651 9.37 0.72 -5.32
N LEU A 652 10.45 1.16 -5.99
CA LEU A 652 11.82 0.84 -5.58
C LEU A 652 12.16 1.43 -4.19
N ILE A 653 11.78 2.68 -3.94
CA ILE A 653 11.99 3.33 -2.63
C ILE A 653 11.18 2.62 -1.54
N LYS A 654 9.90 2.32 -1.79
CA LYS A 654 9.02 1.60 -0.87
C LYS A 654 9.54 0.19 -0.57
N LEU A 655 10.25 -0.47 -1.50
CA LEU A 655 10.91 -1.76 -1.24
C LEU A 655 12.20 -1.67 -0.42
N GLY A 656 12.67 -0.46 -0.12
CA GLY A 656 13.91 -0.25 0.64
C GLY A 656 15.16 0.00 -0.21
N PHE A 657 15.04 0.08 -1.55
CA PHE A 657 16.11 0.58 -2.40
C PHE A 657 16.16 2.12 -2.30
N SER A 658 16.62 2.62 -1.15
CA SER A 658 16.37 3.98 -0.64
C SER A 658 16.94 5.14 -1.48
N SER A 659 17.76 4.88 -2.50
CA SER A 659 18.34 5.90 -3.38
C SER A 659 18.50 5.38 -4.81
N PRO A 660 17.39 5.06 -5.52
CA PRO A 660 17.48 4.57 -6.87
C PRO A 660 17.95 5.70 -7.80
N VAL A 661 18.85 5.37 -8.74
CA VAL A 661 19.48 6.39 -9.61
C VAL A 661 18.64 6.54 -10.88
N ALA A 662 18.09 7.73 -11.12
CA ALA A 662 17.41 8.02 -12.38
C ALA A 662 18.39 7.96 -13.56
N VAL A 663 18.08 7.11 -14.55
CA VAL A 663 18.90 6.87 -15.74
C VAL A 663 18.17 7.41 -16.97
N SER A 664 18.89 8.16 -17.81
CA SER A 664 18.38 8.64 -19.09
C SER A 664 19.44 8.54 -20.17
N ALA A 665 19.02 8.48 -21.45
CA ALA A 665 19.96 8.45 -22.57
C ALA A 665 20.88 9.67 -22.59
N ALA A 666 20.36 10.85 -22.22
CA ALA A 666 21.13 12.08 -22.08
C ALA A 666 22.17 11.97 -20.95
N GLY A 667 21.74 11.59 -19.73
CA GLY A 667 22.63 11.51 -18.56
C GLY A 667 23.75 10.46 -18.71
N VAL A 668 23.45 9.32 -19.34
CA VAL A 668 24.49 8.32 -19.65
C VAL A 668 25.46 8.86 -20.71
N THR A 669 24.98 9.57 -21.73
CA THR A 669 25.82 10.14 -22.79
C THR A 669 26.75 11.23 -22.25
N SER A 670 26.24 12.16 -21.45
CA SER A 670 27.03 13.24 -20.83
C SER A 670 28.02 12.71 -19.80
N GLY A 671 27.70 11.60 -19.13
CA GLY A 671 28.47 11.06 -18.01
C GLY A 671 27.95 11.49 -16.64
N ASP A 672 26.81 12.19 -16.58
CA ASP A 672 26.13 12.52 -15.33
C ASP A 672 25.62 11.26 -14.62
N VAL A 673 25.37 10.19 -15.38
CA VAL A 673 25.02 8.87 -14.86
C VAL A 673 26.15 7.88 -15.17
N ASP A 674 26.76 7.34 -14.12
CA ASP A 674 27.76 6.28 -14.21
C ASP A 674 27.10 4.89 -14.05
N LEU A 675 26.91 4.19 -15.18
CA LEU A 675 26.40 2.82 -15.20
C LEU A 675 27.37 1.81 -14.54
N GLY A 676 28.65 2.15 -14.40
CA GLY A 676 29.63 1.34 -13.67
C GLY A 676 29.28 1.19 -12.19
N ALA A 677 28.60 2.18 -11.62
CA ALA A 677 28.19 2.23 -10.21
C ALA A 677 26.74 1.75 -9.97
N ILE A 678 26.08 1.18 -10.97
CA ILE A 678 24.73 0.58 -10.87
C ILE A 678 24.86 -0.94 -10.91
N ASP A 679 24.20 -1.65 -10.00
CA ASP A 679 24.23 -3.11 -9.94
C ASP A 679 23.14 -3.71 -10.81
N VAL A 680 21.91 -3.17 -10.73
CA VAL A 680 20.75 -3.61 -11.51
C VAL A 680 20.13 -2.41 -12.23
N LEU A 681 19.85 -2.54 -13.52
CA LEU A 681 19.13 -1.53 -14.30
C LEU A 681 17.66 -1.93 -14.44
N TYR A 682 16.77 -1.15 -13.82
CA TYR A 682 15.32 -1.28 -13.95
C TYR A 682 14.80 -0.49 -15.17
N ILE A 683 14.09 -1.14 -16.09
CA ILE A 683 13.53 -0.53 -17.31
C ILE A 683 12.00 -0.51 -17.21
N GLY A 684 11.44 0.64 -16.82
CA GLY A 684 9.98 0.89 -16.81
C GLY A 684 9.46 1.61 -18.05
N THR A 685 10.30 2.41 -18.70
CA THR A 685 9.97 3.19 -19.91
C THR A 685 11.04 3.02 -20.99
N GLY A 686 10.72 3.44 -22.22
CA GLY A 686 11.61 3.26 -23.37
C GLY A 686 12.89 4.08 -23.29
N MET A 687 14.04 3.43 -23.51
CA MET A 687 15.35 4.08 -23.61
C MET A 687 15.91 3.96 -25.03
N SER A 688 16.05 5.08 -25.74
CA SER A 688 16.66 5.11 -27.07
C SER A 688 17.75 6.18 -27.18
N PHE A 689 18.74 5.93 -28.04
CA PHE A 689 19.87 6.82 -28.26
C PHE A 689 19.84 7.34 -29.69
N SER A 690 19.88 8.67 -29.84
CA SER A 690 20.10 9.28 -31.16
C SER A 690 21.53 9.00 -31.66
N GLN A 691 21.79 9.29 -32.95
CA GLN A 691 23.14 9.16 -33.51
C GLN A 691 24.18 10.00 -32.75
N ALA A 692 23.80 11.18 -32.26
CA ALA A 692 24.67 12.03 -31.45
C ALA A 692 24.96 11.45 -30.05
N GLN A 693 24.15 10.50 -29.60
CA GLN A 693 24.25 9.83 -28.30
C GLN A 693 24.83 8.41 -28.42
N SER A 694 25.54 8.09 -29.51
CA SER A 694 26.14 6.78 -29.74
C SER A 694 27.07 6.34 -28.61
N THR A 695 27.82 7.27 -28.01
CA THR A 695 28.65 7.00 -26.81
C THR A 695 27.82 6.48 -25.64
N GLY A 696 26.60 6.99 -25.44
CA GLY A 696 25.70 6.49 -24.41
C GLY A 696 25.25 5.05 -24.67
N ALA A 697 24.94 4.73 -25.94
CA ALA A 697 24.63 3.37 -26.34
C ALA A 697 25.83 2.41 -26.12
N GLU A 698 27.06 2.85 -26.39
CA GLU A 698 28.26 2.04 -26.08
C GLU A 698 28.43 1.79 -24.58
N LYS A 699 28.11 2.76 -23.71
CA LYS A 699 28.14 2.55 -22.26
C LYS A 699 27.11 1.52 -21.80
N VAL A 700 25.91 1.50 -22.39
CA VAL A 700 24.92 0.45 -22.13
C VAL A 700 25.43 -0.92 -22.61
N ARG A 701 26.06 -1.00 -23.79
CA ARG A 701 26.68 -2.26 -24.25
C ARG A 701 27.80 -2.72 -23.30
N ALA A 702 28.61 -1.80 -22.79
CA ALA A 702 29.64 -2.13 -21.80
C ALA A 702 29.07 -2.63 -20.48
N TYR A 703 27.96 -2.05 -20.00
CA TYR A 703 27.22 -2.52 -18.83
C TYR A 703 26.76 -3.98 -19.01
N ILE A 704 26.13 -4.30 -20.15
CA ILE A 704 25.67 -5.67 -20.44
C ILE A 704 26.84 -6.63 -20.69
N ALA A 705 27.90 -6.19 -21.37
CA ALA A 705 29.10 -6.99 -21.60
C ALA A 705 29.83 -7.35 -20.29
N ALA A 706 29.69 -6.53 -19.25
CA ALA A 706 30.16 -6.83 -17.90
C ALA A 706 29.27 -7.82 -17.14
N GLY A 707 28.24 -8.38 -17.78
CA GLY A 707 27.31 -9.35 -17.18
C GLY A 707 26.30 -8.72 -16.23
N LYS A 708 26.15 -7.38 -16.23
CA LYS A 708 25.23 -6.72 -15.28
C LYS A 708 23.76 -6.89 -15.68
N PRO A 709 22.86 -7.12 -14.71
CA PRO A 709 21.47 -7.51 -14.96
C PRO A 709 20.53 -6.37 -15.35
N VAL A 710 19.38 -6.76 -15.92
CA VAL A 710 18.25 -5.89 -16.23
C VAL A 710 16.96 -6.46 -15.65
N VAL A 711 16.17 -5.65 -14.97
CA VAL A 711 14.78 -5.97 -14.59
C VAL A 711 13.88 -4.95 -15.26
N GLY A 712 12.65 -5.27 -15.62
CA GLY A 712 11.77 -4.25 -16.16
C GLY A 712 10.38 -4.74 -16.52
N ARG A 713 9.56 -3.83 -17.05
CA ARG A 713 8.16 -4.10 -17.38
C ARG A 713 7.77 -3.66 -18.79
N GLY A 714 6.71 -4.29 -19.28
CA GLY A 714 6.06 -4.02 -20.55
C GLY A 714 6.95 -4.19 -21.78
N THR A 715 6.45 -3.66 -22.89
CA THR A 715 7.13 -3.71 -24.18
C THR A 715 8.42 -2.89 -24.22
N ALA A 716 8.56 -1.88 -23.34
CA ALA A 716 9.76 -1.07 -23.24
C ALA A 716 10.97 -1.90 -22.76
N ALA A 717 10.81 -2.68 -21.69
CA ALA A 717 11.83 -3.59 -21.21
C ALA A 717 12.13 -4.70 -22.23
N ALA A 718 11.08 -5.27 -22.84
CA ALA A 718 11.27 -6.28 -23.90
C ALA A 718 12.12 -5.75 -25.07
N ALA A 719 11.86 -4.52 -25.54
CA ALA A 719 12.62 -3.87 -26.60
C ALA A 719 14.07 -3.58 -26.18
N PHE A 720 14.31 -3.18 -24.93
CA PHE A 720 15.65 -2.98 -24.39
C PHE A 720 16.43 -4.29 -24.37
N VAL A 721 15.85 -5.35 -23.80
CA VAL A 721 16.45 -6.70 -23.75
C VAL A 721 16.72 -7.22 -25.16
N SER A 722 15.77 -7.06 -26.08
CA SER A 722 15.93 -7.44 -27.49
C SER A 722 17.07 -6.72 -28.21
N THR A 723 17.36 -5.48 -27.81
CA THR A 723 18.39 -4.64 -28.44
C THR A 723 19.78 -4.97 -27.91
N TYR A 724 19.91 -5.21 -26.61
CA TYR A 724 21.22 -5.26 -25.94
C TYR A 724 21.63 -6.63 -25.41
N ILE A 725 20.70 -7.55 -25.14
CA ILE A 725 20.97 -8.83 -24.48
C ILE A 725 20.71 -10.01 -25.42
N THR A 726 19.45 -10.24 -25.77
CA THR A 726 19.02 -11.36 -26.62
C THR A 726 17.66 -11.05 -27.22
N PRO A 727 17.35 -11.53 -28.45
CA PRO A 727 16.04 -11.29 -29.06
C PRO A 727 14.88 -11.70 -28.15
N LEU A 728 13.97 -10.76 -27.89
CA LEU A 728 12.77 -10.97 -27.07
C LEU A 728 11.60 -10.23 -27.73
N ALA A 729 10.62 -11.00 -28.20
CA ALA A 729 9.41 -10.45 -28.81
C ALA A 729 8.31 -10.31 -27.75
N ALA A 730 7.68 -9.12 -27.70
CA ALA A 730 6.50 -8.87 -26.89
C ALA A 730 5.36 -8.36 -27.77
N VAL A 731 4.15 -8.78 -27.45
CA VAL A 731 2.90 -8.23 -27.99
C VAL A 731 2.20 -7.47 -26.87
N SER A 732 1.52 -6.39 -27.23
CA SER A 732 0.74 -5.57 -26.29
C SER A 732 -0.73 -5.60 -26.68
N GLY A 733 -1.59 -5.56 -25.67
CA GLY A 733 -3.00 -5.24 -25.77
C GLY A 733 -3.22 -3.84 -26.33
N THR A 734 -4.49 -3.46 -26.45
CA THR A 734 -4.87 -2.12 -26.92
C THR A 734 -4.47 -1.05 -25.90
N SER A 735 -4.19 0.18 -26.35
CA SER A 735 -3.69 1.24 -25.47
C SER A 735 -4.68 1.66 -24.38
N GLY A 736 -5.98 1.42 -24.59
CA GLY A 736 -7.02 1.63 -23.59
C GLY A 736 -7.25 0.43 -22.67
N SER A 737 -6.65 -0.73 -22.96
CA SER A 737 -6.85 -1.93 -22.13
C SER A 737 -6.21 -1.76 -20.76
N ASN A 738 -7.01 -1.89 -19.71
CA ASN A 738 -6.51 -1.90 -18.35
C ASN A 738 -7.44 -2.72 -17.46
N GLY A 739 -6.88 -3.41 -16.46
CA GLY A 739 -7.68 -4.26 -15.60
C GLY A 739 -6.87 -5.25 -14.78
N ILE A 740 -7.56 -6.25 -14.24
CA ILE A 740 -6.98 -7.35 -13.47
C ILE A 740 -7.12 -8.64 -14.29
N ALA A 741 -6.00 -9.34 -14.46
CA ALA A 741 -5.98 -10.65 -15.11
C ALA A 741 -5.57 -11.74 -14.12
N ARG A 742 -6.13 -12.95 -14.30
CA ARG A 742 -5.66 -14.15 -13.62
C ARG A 742 -4.34 -14.62 -14.20
N VAL A 743 -3.44 -15.05 -13.34
CA VAL A 743 -2.10 -15.51 -13.70
C VAL A 743 -1.77 -16.84 -13.02
N GLU A 744 -0.92 -17.62 -13.68
CA GLU A 744 -0.42 -18.91 -13.22
C GLU A 744 1.10 -18.82 -13.11
N THR A 745 1.63 -19.12 -11.92
CA THR A 745 3.06 -19.03 -11.61
C THR A 745 3.65 -20.42 -11.40
N PRO A 746 4.68 -20.85 -12.17
CA PRO A 746 5.36 -22.12 -11.93
C PRO A 746 6.02 -22.17 -10.54
N ALA A 747 5.81 -23.27 -9.82
CA ALA A 747 6.32 -23.43 -8.45
C ALA A 747 7.86 -23.44 -8.35
N ASP A 748 8.55 -23.88 -9.41
CA ASP A 748 10.01 -23.89 -9.51
C ASP A 748 10.60 -22.61 -10.15
N GLY A 749 9.74 -21.64 -10.47
CA GLY A 749 10.13 -20.35 -11.03
C GLY A 749 10.56 -19.33 -9.97
N ILE A 750 11.11 -18.21 -10.43
CA ILE A 750 11.60 -17.11 -9.59
C ILE A 750 10.50 -16.47 -8.73
N LEU A 751 9.26 -16.55 -9.20
CA LEU A 751 8.07 -16.05 -8.49
C LEU A 751 7.32 -17.17 -7.74
N GLY A 752 7.83 -18.39 -7.76
CA GLY A 752 7.12 -19.61 -7.36
C GLY A 752 6.92 -19.82 -5.85
N ASP A 753 7.73 -19.17 -5.00
CA ASP A 753 7.72 -19.40 -3.55
C ASP A 753 6.41 -18.91 -2.88
N TYR A 754 5.94 -17.72 -3.28
CA TYR A 754 4.75 -17.08 -2.70
C TYR A 754 3.92 -16.43 -3.81
N PRO A 755 3.35 -17.23 -4.73
CA PRO A 755 2.73 -16.73 -5.94
C PRO A 755 1.48 -15.90 -5.62
N GLN A 756 1.18 -14.97 -6.52
CA GLN A 756 -0.09 -14.25 -6.56
C GLN A 756 -0.89 -14.75 -7.76
N ASP A 757 -2.21 -14.90 -7.59
CA ASP A 757 -3.11 -15.45 -8.61
C ASP A 757 -3.62 -14.40 -9.60
N THR A 758 -3.35 -13.12 -9.32
CA THR A 758 -3.83 -11.99 -10.11
C THR A 758 -2.75 -10.95 -10.32
N ALA A 759 -2.80 -10.28 -11.47
CA ALA A 759 -1.90 -9.19 -11.81
C ALA A 759 -2.63 -8.05 -12.52
N PHE A 760 -2.21 -6.82 -12.21
CA PHE A 760 -2.73 -5.63 -12.87
C PHE A 760 -2.01 -5.37 -14.20
N GLY A 761 -2.77 -5.00 -15.22
CA GLY A 761 -2.25 -4.53 -16.50
C GLY A 761 -2.83 -3.18 -16.88
N SER A 762 -1.98 -2.32 -17.43
CA SER A 762 -2.37 -1.09 -18.14
C SER A 762 -1.58 -1.07 -19.43
N SER A 763 -2.25 -1.45 -20.53
CA SER A 763 -1.68 -2.07 -21.72
C SER A 763 -0.97 -3.39 -21.40
N PHE A 764 -1.73 -4.47 -21.19
CA PHE A 764 -1.20 -5.82 -20.97
C PHE A 764 -0.21 -6.23 -22.05
N ALA A 765 0.94 -6.80 -21.69
CA ALA A 765 1.88 -7.39 -22.63
C ALA A 765 2.13 -8.87 -22.36
N TRP A 766 2.46 -9.62 -23.41
CA TRP A 766 2.81 -11.04 -23.33
C TRP A 766 3.91 -11.41 -24.33
N PHE A 767 4.51 -12.58 -24.10
CA PHE A 767 5.62 -13.10 -24.88
C PHE A 767 5.20 -14.39 -25.61
N PRO A 768 4.72 -14.29 -26.88
CA PRO A 768 4.04 -15.40 -27.55
C PRO A 768 4.95 -16.54 -28.02
N THR A 769 6.20 -16.25 -28.33
CA THR A 769 7.18 -17.24 -28.80
C THR A 769 8.46 -17.08 -27.99
N LEU A 770 8.67 -17.98 -27.04
CA LEU A 770 9.87 -17.98 -26.21
C LEU A 770 11.01 -18.67 -26.97
N ALA A 771 12.12 -17.95 -27.15
CA ALA A 771 13.34 -18.52 -27.70
C ALA A 771 13.97 -19.52 -26.70
N SER A 772 14.84 -20.39 -27.21
CA SER A 772 15.64 -21.28 -26.34
C SER A 772 16.42 -20.46 -25.31
N GLY A 773 16.33 -20.83 -24.03
CA GLY A 773 16.96 -20.11 -22.92
C GLY A 773 16.15 -18.94 -22.34
N VAL A 774 14.89 -18.77 -22.78
CA VAL A 774 13.91 -17.89 -22.14
C VAL A 774 12.91 -18.74 -21.36
N THR A 775 12.79 -18.49 -20.07
CA THR A 775 11.86 -19.17 -19.15
C THR A 775 10.60 -18.33 -18.96
N ALA A 776 9.44 -18.98 -18.94
CA ALA A 776 8.19 -18.32 -18.52
C ALA A 776 8.11 -18.38 -16.99
N GLU A 777 8.17 -17.23 -16.34
CA GLU A 777 8.11 -17.11 -14.88
C GLU A 777 6.67 -16.91 -14.39
N GLN A 778 5.78 -16.50 -15.29
CA GLN A 778 4.35 -16.39 -15.05
C GLN A 778 3.62 -16.44 -16.40
N ARG A 779 2.39 -16.95 -16.40
CA ARG A 779 1.49 -16.97 -17.56
C ARG A 779 0.16 -16.33 -17.23
N TYR A 780 -0.50 -15.75 -18.21
CA TYR A 780 -1.94 -15.47 -18.09
C TYR A 780 -2.71 -16.78 -18.06
N ALA A 781 -3.73 -16.88 -17.21
CA ALA A 781 -4.57 -18.07 -17.12
C ALA A 781 -5.22 -18.40 -18.48
N VAL A 782 -5.43 -19.69 -18.76
CA VAL A 782 -6.00 -20.15 -20.04
C VAL A 782 -7.51 -19.90 -20.13
N THR A 783 -8.19 -20.06 -19.00
CA THR A 783 -9.63 -19.84 -18.82
C THR A 783 -9.85 -18.69 -17.85
N ASP A 784 -10.95 -17.94 -18.02
CA ASP A 784 -11.29 -16.79 -17.16
C ASP A 784 -10.12 -15.84 -16.94
N THR A 785 -9.37 -15.58 -18.02
CA THR A 785 -8.12 -14.82 -18.02
C THR A 785 -8.28 -13.41 -17.45
N PHE A 786 -9.44 -12.78 -17.64
CA PHE A 786 -9.70 -11.40 -17.25
C PHE A 786 -10.76 -11.38 -16.15
N VAL A 787 -10.47 -10.69 -15.05
CA VAL A 787 -11.33 -10.62 -13.86
C VAL A 787 -12.23 -9.40 -13.95
N SER A 788 -11.61 -8.22 -14.10
CA SER A 788 -12.31 -6.94 -14.11
C SER A 788 -11.52 -5.87 -14.87
N GLY A 789 -12.23 -4.84 -15.31
CA GLY A 789 -11.69 -3.74 -16.09
C GLY A 789 -12.24 -3.66 -17.51
N HIS A 790 -11.45 -3.08 -18.41
CA HIS A 790 -11.81 -2.85 -19.78
C HIS A 790 -10.70 -3.28 -20.72
N TRP A 791 -11.01 -4.16 -21.67
CA TRP A 791 -10.11 -4.60 -22.71
C TRP A 791 -10.86 -4.81 -24.03
N ARG A 792 -10.94 -3.74 -24.82
CA ARG A 792 -11.45 -3.84 -26.20
C ARG A 792 -10.54 -4.70 -27.08
N ALA A 793 -11.12 -5.76 -27.62
CA ALA A 793 -10.45 -6.67 -28.55
C ALA A 793 -10.09 -5.97 -29.88
N SER A 794 -8.89 -6.26 -30.38
CA SER A 794 -8.51 -5.99 -31.77
C SER A 794 -7.67 -7.16 -32.29
N GLN A 795 -7.44 -7.25 -33.61
CA GLN A 795 -6.78 -8.40 -34.23
C GLN A 795 -5.39 -8.66 -33.60
N GLY A 796 -5.22 -9.81 -32.95
CA GLY A 796 -3.97 -10.22 -32.30
C GLY A 796 -3.68 -9.46 -30.99
N ARG A 797 -4.68 -8.76 -30.43
CA ARG A 797 -4.56 -7.97 -29.20
C ARG A 797 -5.77 -8.09 -28.27
N SER A 798 -6.41 -9.25 -28.24
CA SER A 798 -7.55 -9.57 -27.39
C SER A 798 -7.13 -10.30 -26.11
N ILE A 799 -8.06 -10.43 -25.15
CA ILE A 799 -7.91 -11.30 -23.97
C ILE A 799 -7.56 -12.73 -24.41
N GLN A 800 -8.22 -13.24 -25.45
CA GLN A 800 -7.99 -14.59 -25.99
C GLN A 800 -6.60 -14.75 -26.63
N ASP A 801 -6.02 -13.69 -27.18
CA ASP A 801 -4.65 -13.72 -27.73
C ASP A 801 -3.58 -13.77 -26.61
N ALA A 802 -3.90 -13.22 -25.44
CA ALA A 802 -3.02 -13.23 -24.26
C ALA A 802 -3.16 -14.51 -23.42
N ALA A 803 -4.33 -15.16 -23.41
CA ALA A 803 -4.61 -16.36 -22.63
C ALA A 803 -3.54 -17.46 -22.84
N GLY A 804 -3.01 -18.00 -21.74
CA GLY A 804 -1.94 -19.01 -21.71
C GLY A 804 -0.54 -18.50 -22.11
N GLN A 805 -0.40 -17.27 -22.58
CA GLN A 805 0.88 -16.68 -22.95
C GLN A 805 1.67 -16.26 -21.71
N ALA A 806 3.00 -16.19 -21.84
CA ALA A 806 3.83 -15.74 -20.73
C ALA A 806 3.54 -14.27 -20.41
N SER A 807 3.20 -13.99 -19.15
CA SER A 807 3.00 -12.66 -18.57
C SER A 807 4.26 -12.17 -17.85
N ALA A 808 5.23 -13.04 -17.57
CA ALA A 808 6.58 -12.68 -17.13
C ALA A 808 7.61 -13.69 -17.65
N VAL A 809 8.83 -13.22 -17.95
CA VAL A 809 9.90 -14.07 -18.47
C VAL A 809 11.25 -13.74 -17.83
N SER A 810 12.11 -14.75 -17.72
CA SER A 810 13.52 -14.60 -17.36
C SER A 810 14.44 -15.20 -18.43
N LEU A 811 15.69 -14.72 -18.48
CA LEU A 811 16.74 -15.28 -19.34
C LEU A 811 18.13 -14.89 -18.86
N THR A 812 19.15 -15.60 -19.36
CA THR A 812 20.57 -15.21 -19.23
C THR A 812 21.18 -15.04 -20.63
N GLY A 813 21.68 -13.84 -20.91
CA GLY A 813 22.33 -13.52 -22.17
C GLY A 813 23.73 -14.12 -22.32
N ALA A 814 24.32 -14.03 -23.51
CA ALA A 814 25.63 -14.61 -23.82
C ALA A 814 26.79 -14.04 -22.99
N SER A 815 26.66 -12.82 -22.45
CA SER A 815 27.64 -12.21 -21.53
C SER A 815 27.46 -12.62 -20.07
N GLY A 816 26.47 -13.47 -19.76
CA GLY A 816 26.05 -13.78 -18.39
C GLY A 816 25.09 -12.76 -17.78
N SER A 817 24.75 -11.68 -18.51
CA SER A 817 23.75 -10.69 -18.07
C SER A 817 22.37 -11.35 -17.95
N ARG A 818 21.80 -11.33 -16.74
CA ARG A 818 20.45 -11.81 -16.46
C ARG A 818 19.41 -10.75 -16.83
N ALA A 819 18.26 -11.18 -17.32
CA ALA A 819 17.12 -10.29 -17.55
C ALA A 819 15.83 -10.90 -17.00
N PHE A 820 15.01 -10.06 -16.35
CA PHE A 820 13.65 -10.39 -15.95
C PHE A 820 12.70 -9.33 -16.51
N VAL A 821 11.64 -9.75 -17.20
CA VAL A 821 10.68 -8.85 -17.84
C VAL A 821 9.25 -9.21 -17.49
N PHE A 822 8.57 -8.31 -16.80
CA PHE A 822 7.12 -8.36 -16.57
C PHE A 822 6.39 -7.88 -17.83
N GLY A 823 5.38 -8.60 -18.27
CA GLY A 823 4.40 -8.17 -19.26
C GLY A 823 3.23 -7.38 -18.65
N THR A 824 3.05 -7.49 -17.33
CA THR A 824 2.07 -6.76 -16.53
C THR A 824 2.61 -5.37 -16.11
N SER A 825 1.84 -4.62 -15.33
CA SER A 825 2.18 -3.26 -14.89
C SER A 825 2.38 -3.18 -13.36
N PRO A 826 3.42 -3.82 -12.80
CA PRO A 826 3.58 -4.02 -11.34
C PRO A 826 3.89 -2.74 -10.54
N THR A 827 4.15 -1.61 -11.21
CA THR A 827 4.43 -0.30 -10.58
C THR A 827 3.40 0.77 -10.95
N TYR A 828 2.32 0.40 -11.63
CA TYR A 828 1.34 1.35 -12.18
C TYR A 828 0.78 2.26 -11.09
N ARG A 829 1.18 3.54 -11.10
CA ARG A 829 0.70 4.60 -10.19
C ARG A 829 0.65 4.19 -8.70
N ALA A 830 1.56 3.32 -8.26
CA ALA A 830 1.57 2.74 -6.90
C ALA A 830 0.30 1.96 -6.49
N HIS A 831 -0.50 1.47 -7.45
CA HIS A 831 -1.74 0.74 -7.20
C HIS A 831 -1.52 -0.75 -6.83
N PRO A 832 -0.83 -1.59 -7.64
CA PRO A 832 -0.69 -3.02 -7.33
C PRO A 832 0.47 -3.28 -6.37
N VAL A 833 0.31 -2.87 -5.10
CA VAL A 833 1.34 -2.96 -4.06
C VAL A 833 1.86 -4.39 -3.86
N GLY A 834 1.01 -5.40 -3.95
CA GLY A 834 1.41 -6.81 -3.79
C GLY A 834 2.49 -7.23 -4.80
N ALA A 835 2.44 -6.68 -6.02
CA ALA A 835 3.42 -6.94 -7.08
C ALA A 835 4.83 -6.38 -6.76
N PHE A 836 4.98 -5.51 -5.76
CA PHE A 836 6.29 -5.02 -5.36
C PHE A 836 7.17 -6.14 -4.81
N SER A 837 6.59 -7.13 -4.12
CA SER A 837 7.34 -8.30 -3.66
C SER A 837 7.94 -9.10 -4.82
N ASP A 838 7.24 -9.18 -5.97
CA ASP A 838 7.75 -9.83 -7.19
C ASP A 838 8.87 -9.02 -7.84
N ILE A 839 8.81 -7.68 -7.78
CA ILE A 839 9.91 -6.82 -8.22
C ILE A 839 11.16 -7.09 -7.36
N ALA A 840 11.01 -7.21 -6.04
CA ALA A 840 12.15 -7.53 -5.16
C ALA A 840 12.73 -8.91 -5.49
N ARG A 841 11.91 -9.94 -5.64
CA ARG A 841 12.35 -11.28 -6.09
C ARG A 841 13.14 -11.21 -7.40
N ALA A 842 12.61 -10.52 -8.40
CA ALA A 842 13.28 -10.34 -9.69
C ALA A 842 14.62 -9.58 -9.55
N VAL A 843 14.67 -8.52 -8.74
CA VAL A 843 15.89 -7.73 -8.50
C VAL A 843 16.95 -8.54 -7.77
N PHE A 844 16.60 -9.25 -6.70
CA PHE A 844 17.54 -10.07 -5.93
C PHE A 844 18.00 -11.32 -6.68
N TRP A 845 17.12 -11.96 -7.45
CA TRP A 845 17.51 -13.05 -8.36
C TRP A 845 18.49 -12.55 -9.44
N ALA A 846 18.23 -11.38 -10.01
CA ALA A 846 19.06 -10.83 -11.07
C ALA A 846 20.39 -10.29 -10.52
N ALA A 847 20.40 -9.78 -9.29
CA ALA A 847 21.58 -9.32 -8.59
C ALA A 847 22.61 -10.45 -8.40
N GLY A 848 23.87 -10.05 -8.27
CA GLY A 848 24.97 -10.99 -8.00
C GLY A 848 24.89 -11.59 -6.59
N GLN A 849 25.74 -12.59 -6.35
CA GLN A 849 25.88 -13.21 -5.03
C GLN A 849 26.54 -12.24 -4.04
N GLY A 850 25.99 -12.16 -2.83
CA GLY A 850 26.54 -11.37 -1.72
C GLY A 850 27.50 -12.15 -0.82
N THR A 851 27.64 -11.69 0.42
CA THR A 851 28.35 -12.44 1.47
C THR A 851 27.41 -13.50 2.03
N PRO A 852 27.72 -14.81 1.91
CA PRO A 852 26.86 -15.85 2.46
C PRO A 852 26.85 -15.79 3.98
N VAL A 853 25.73 -16.15 4.59
CA VAL A 853 25.69 -16.50 6.01
C VAL A 853 26.63 -17.66 6.25
N VAL A 854 27.51 -17.52 7.25
CA VAL A 854 28.45 -18.59 7.61
C VAL A 854 27.63 -19.78 8.12
N PRO A 855 27.69 -20.95 7.46
CA PRO A 855 26.98 -22.12 7.94
C PRO A 855 27.54 -22.55 9.30
N PRO A 856 26.75 -23.24 10.14
CA PRO A 856 27.26 -23.78 11.39
C PRO A 856 28.46 -24.69 11.09
N PRO A 857 29.48 -24.74 11.96
CA PRO A 857 30.61 -25.63 11.75
C PRO A 857 30.12 -27.07 11.58
N SER A 858 30.75 -27.82 10.69
CA SER A 858 30.66 -29.28 10.73
C SER A 858 31.11 -29.68 12.12
N VAL A 859 30.25 -30.38 12.84
CA VAL A 859 30.62 -30.86 14.18
C VAL A 859 31.83 -31.76 14.00
N ILE A 860 32.84 -31.63 14.88
CA ILE A 860 34.06 -32.42 14.87
C ILE A 860 34.12 -33.35 16.09
N GLU A 861 34.97 -34.37 16.06
CA GLU A 861 35.07 -35.39 17.12
C GLU A 861 35.38 -34.78 18.51
N GLU A 862 36.05 -33.63 18.53
CA GLU A 862 36.37 -32.88 19.76
C GLU A 862 35.13 -32.30 20.47
N ASP A 863 33.99 -32.23 19.76
CA ASP A 863 32.69 -31.83 20.29
C ASP A 863 31.92 -33.02 20.94
N LEU A 864 32.42 -34.27 20.76
CA LEU A 864 31.90 -35.49 21.37
C LEU A 864 32.56 -35.75 22.73
N THR A 865 32.06 -35.11 23.78
CA THR A 865 32.49 -35.33 25.17
C THR A 865 31.95 -36.66 25.74
N ASP A 866 32.50 -37.14 26.87
CA ASP A 866 31.96 -38.31 27.58
C ASP A 866 30.48 -38.14 27.98
N ASP A 867 29.99 -36.90 28.07
CA ASP A 867 28.59 -36.57 28.39
C ASP A 867 27.64 -36.69 27.18
N THR A 868 28.15 -36.78 25.94
CA THR A 868 27.35 -36.92 24.70
C THR A 868 27.42 -38.32 24.07
N ARG A 869 28.20 -39.25 24.66
CA ARG A 869 28.26 -40.66 24.24
C ARG A 869 27.29 -41.52 25.06
N GLY A 870 26.34 -42.16 24.40
CA GLY A 870 25.56 -43.25 25.02
C GLY A 870 26.40 -44.50 25.25
N THR A 871 26.10 -45.28 26.30
CA THR A 871 26.81 -46.54 26.55
C THR A 871 26.38 -47.62 25.54
N VAL A 872 27.33 -48.25 24.85
CA VAL A 872 27.09 -49.35 23.91
C VAL A 872 27.98 -50.54 24.25
N THR A 873 27.43 -51.75 24.22
CA THR A 873 28.19 -52.99 24.42
C THR A 873 28.23 -53.81 23.14
N VAL A 874 29.42 -54.25 22.73
CA VAL A 874 29.65 -55.12 21.58
C VAL A 874 30.43 -56.37 22.01
N PRO A 875 30.36 -57.49 21.26
CA PRO A 875 31.15 -58.69 21.56
C PRO A 875 32.65 -58.38 21.52
N GLU A 876 33.44 -58.95 22.42
CA GLU A 876 34.90 -58.67 22.48
C GLU A 876 35.67 -59.08 21.22
N THR A 877 35.11 -59.96 20.38
CA THR A 877 35.71 -60.43 19.13
C THR A 877 34.66 -60.76 18.09
N ALA A 878 34.85 -60.34 16.85
CA ALA A 878 34.10 -60.84 15.70
C ALA A 878 34.95 -60.84 14.42
N VAL A 879 34.63 -61.76 13.51
CA VAL A 879 35.35 -61.97 12.24
C VAL A 879 34.53 -61.47 11.05
N ALA A 880 35.21 -61.15 9.94
CA ALA A 880 34.57 -60.76 8.69
C ALA A 880 33.48 -61.75 8.26
N GLY A 881 32.31 -61.24 7.87
CA GLY A 881 31.12 -62.02 7.53
C GLY A 881 30.30 -62.54 8.73
N GLN A 882 30.67 -62.20 9.97
CA GLN A 882 29.90 -62.54 11.17
C GLN A 882 28.88 -61.45 11.48
N THR A 883 27.64 -61.86 11.75
CA THR A 883 26.61 -61.00 12.35
C THR A 883 26.91 -60.81 13.84
N ILE A 884 27.01 -59.56 14.28
CA ILE A 884 27.24 -59.15 15.67
C ILE A 884 26.01 -58.43 16.21
N THR A 885 25.78 -58.52 17.52
CA THR A 885 24.74 -57.77 18.23
C THR A 885 25.36 -56.64 19.03
N VAL A 886 24.82 -55.44 18.85
CA VAL A 886 25.17 -54.20 19.54
C VAL A 886 24.08 -53.95 20.59
N GLU A 887 24.41 -53.96 21.87
CA GLU A 887 23.46 -53.70 22.97
C GLU A 887 23.54 -52.24 23.45
N LEU A 888 22.38 -51.62 23.68
CA LEU A 888 22.23 -50.24 24.13
C LEU A 888 22.12 -50.16 25.66
N GLY A 889 22.90 -49.29 26.30
CA GLY A 889 22.87 -49.02 27.74
C GLY A 889 21.59 -48.33 28.23
N ALA A 890 21.23 -48.51 29.50
CA ALA A 890 19.99 -47.98 30.09
C ALA A 890 19.94 -46.43 30.13
N ASP A 891 21.09 -45.76 30.05
CA ASP A 891 21.23 -44.30 29.93
C ASP A 891 20.64 -43.74 28.62
N LEU A 892 20.38 -44.60 27.63
CA LEU A 892 19.73 -44.29 26.36
C LEU A 892 18.18 -44.30 26.42
N THR A 893 17.58 -44.54 27.59
CA THR A 893 16.13 -44.79 27.73
C THR A 893 15.33 -43.72 28.52
N ALA A 894 15.94 -42.59 28.90
CA ALA A 894 15.30 -41.55 29.72
C ALA A 894 15.40 -40.13 29.11
N ASP A 895 14.37 -39.32 29.40
CA ASP A 895 13.94 -38.05 28.76
C ASP A 895 14.91 -36.85 28.86
N ASP A 896 15.67 -36.49 27.79
CA ASP A 896 16.10 -35.10 27.38
C ASP A 896 17.10 -35.12 26.16
N PRO A 897 17.21 -34.08 25.28
CA PRO A 897 17.70 -34.20 23.88
C PRO A 897 18.96 -33.39 23.45
N TYR A 898 19.92 -33.96 22.67
CA TYR A 898 20.91 -33.28 21.76
C TYR A 898 21.56 -34.24 20.70
N ALA A 899 22.06 -33.72 19.55
CA ALA A 899 22.44 -34.43 18.29
C ALA A 899 23.95 -34.36 17.89
N VAL A 900 24.38 -35.10 16.81
CA VAL A 900 25.37 -34.81 15.69
C VAL A 900 25.56 -35.97 14.65
N LEU A 901 25.76 -35.67 13.33
CA LEU A 901 26.21 -36.58 12.23
C LEU A 901 27.35 -36.00 11.34
N PHE A 902 28.18 -36.89 10.76
CA PHE A 902 29.21 -36.62 9.72
C PHE A 902 28.87 -37.28 8.37
N PRO A 903 29.35 -36.75 7.21
CA PRO A 903 29.29 -37.44 5.93
C PRO A 903 30.56 -38.28 5.68
N GLY A 904 30.38 -39.56 5.34
CA GLY A 904 31.47 -40.48 4.97
C GLY A 904 30.94 -41.74 4.28
N SER A 905 31.65 -42.22 3.27
CA SER A 905 31.16 -43.13 2.23
C SER A 905 31.54 -44.60 2.45
N VAL A 906 30.70 -45.37 3.15
CA VAL A 906 30.42 -46.81 2.93
C VAL A 906 29.06 -47.09 3.61
N ALA A 907 28.18 -47.90 3.00
CA ALA A 907 26.90 -48.30 3.60
C ALA A 907 27.08 -49.63 4.34
N VAL A 908 26.94 -49.62 5.67
CA VAL A 908 26.78 -50.85 6.48
C VAL A 908 25.30 -50.93 6.82
N GLU A 909 24.58 -51.90 6.25
CA GLU A 909 23.18 -52.18 6.60
C GLU A 909 23.11 -52.98 7.91
N PHE A 910 22.19 -52.64 8.80
CA PHE A 910 21.88 -53.44 9.98
C PHE A 910 20.81 -54.48 9.64
N ASP A 911 21.02 -55.72 10.06
CA ASP A 911 20.16 -56.86 9.73
C ASP A 911 18.86 -56.91 10.55
N GLU A 912 18.88 -56.45 11.82
CA GLU A 912 17.74 -56.42 12.73
C GLU A 912 17.94 -55.33 13.80
N VAL A 913 16.90 -54.53 14.08
CA VAL A 913 16.98 -53.38 14.99
C VAL A 913 15.80 -53.39 15.98
N THR A 914 16.08 -53.26 17.27
CA THR A 914 15.11 -53.27 18.39
C THR A 914 15.33 -52.08 19.33
N ALA A 915 14.43 -51.87 20.30
CA ALA A 915 14.54 -50.80 21.30
C ALA A 915 15.79 -50.89 22.20
N THR A 916 16.46 -52.04 22.27
CA THR A 916 17.62 -52.27 23.15
C THR A 916 18.85 -52.83 22.44
N SER A 917 18.76 -53.15 21.15
CA SER A 917 19.87 -53.72 20.40
C SER A 917 19.72 -53.60 18.88
N ALA A 918 20.83 -53.60 18.16
CA ALA A 918 20.87 -53.73 16.70
C ALA A 918 21.85 -54.84 16.30
N THR A 919 21.62 -55.52 15.18
CA THR A 919 22.56 -56.51 14.62
C THR A 919 23.11 -56.05 13.29
N LEU A 920 24.39 -56.27 13.03
CA LEU A 920 25.01 -55.99 11.74
C LEU A 920 25.93 -57.12 11.32
N THR A 921 26.00 -57.41 10.03
CA THR A 921 26.95 -58.36 9.47
C THR A 921 28.19 -57.64 8.99
N LEU A 922 29.35 -58.01 9.55
CA LEU A 922 30.63 -57.39 9.20
C LEU A 922 30.98 -57.66 7.73
N PRO A 923 31.35 -56.64 6.94
CA PRO A 923 31.82 -56.83 5.57
C PRO A 923 32.99 -57.82 5.50
N GLY A 924 33.13 -58.49 4.35
CA GLY A 924 34.09 -59.59 4.14
C GLY A 924 35.58 -59.23 4.30
N ASP A 925 35.88 -57.94 4.46
CA ASP A 925 37.20 -57.34 4.59
C ASP A 925 37.45 -56.63 5.95
N LEU A 926 36.53 -56.68 6.92
CA LEU A 926 36.69 -56.05 8.23
C LEU A 926 36.73 -57.02 9.42
N ALA A 927 37.66 -56.78 10.35
CA ALA A 927 37.66 -57.37 11.69
C ALA A 927 37.15 -56.36 12.73
N LEU A 928 36.49 -56.82 13.80
CA LEU A 928 35.91 -55.94 14.81
C LEU A 928 36.94 -55.01 15.49
N GLY A 929 38.20 -55.43 15.57
CA GLY A 929 39.29 -54.63 16.14
C GLY A 929 39.60 -53.34 15.37
N ASP A 930 39.08 -53.22 14.15
CA ASP A 930 39.22 -52.06 13.27
C ASP A 930 37.96 -51.17 13.26
N LEU A 931 36.92 -51.53 14.03
CA LEU A 931 35.64 -50.83 14.11
C LEU A 931 35.32 -50.36 15.53
N ARG A 932 34.83 -49.13 15.66
CA ARG A 932 34.15 -48.60 16.84
C ARG A 932 32.68 -48.38 16.52
N ILE A 933 31.78 -48.85 17.37
CA ILE A 933 30.33 -48.67 17.18
C ILE A 933 29.85 -47.63 18.20
N ALA A 934 29.18 -46.58 17.71
CA ALA A 934 28.60 -45.52 18.51
C ALA A 934 27.11 -45.35 18.20
N VAL A 935 26.33 -44.93 19.19
CA VAL A 935 24.91 -44.63 19.01
C VAL A 935 24.72 -43.13 19.16
N LEU A 936 24.19 -42.52 18.11
CA LEU A 936 23.93 -41.10 17.95
C LEU A 936 22.41 -40.88 18.15
N ARG A 937 21.99 -40.04 19.08
CA ARG A 937 20.56 -39.79 19.33
C ARG A 937 20.05 -38.70 18.37
N SER A 938 18.81 -38.81 17.87
CA SER A 938 18.18 -37.80 16.98
C SER A 938 17.37 -36.75 17.77
N ASP A 939 16.93 -35.71 17.06
CA ASP A 939 16.33 -34.47 17.56
C ASP A 939 14.86 -34.22 17.12
N GLU A 940 14.13 -35.20 16.58
CA GLU A 940 12.69 -35.04 16.32
C GLU A 940 11.80 -35.36 17.54
N PRO A 941 10.70 -34.61 17.79
CA PRO A 941 9.72 -34.90 18.84
C PRO A 941 8.67 -35.94 18.40
N ALA A 942 9.10 -37.02 17.72
CA ALA A 942 8.27 -38.18 17.36
C ALA A 942 8.99 -39.48 17.77
N PRO A 943 8.28 -40.53 18.21
CA PRO A 943 8.87 -41.58 19.05
C PRO A 943 9.66 -42.65 18.27
N SER A 944 10.58 -42.29 17.36
CA SER A 944 11.11 -43.33 16.45
C SER A 944 12.47 -43.14 15.74
N ALA A 945 13.46 -42.38 16.24
CA ALA A 945 14.80 -42.45 15.64
C ALA A 945 15.96 -42.24 16.63
N ALA A 946 16.71 -43.30 16.94
CA ALA A 946 18.14 -43.16 17.28
C ALA A 946 18.95 -43.57 16.03
N ARG A 947 20.26 -43.35 15.97
CA ARG A 947 21.12 -43.79 14.85
C ARG A 947 22.29 -44.60 15.37
N VAL A 948 22.64 -45.70 14.73
CA VAL A 948 23.87 -46.44 15.05
C VAL A 948 24.89 -46.15 13.96
N ALA A 949 26.10 -45.74 14.34
CA ALA A 949 27.20 -45.47 13.45
C ALA A 949 28.38 -46.41 13.72
N ALA A 950 29.07 -46.80 12.65
CA ALA A 950 30.30 -47.56 12.68
C ALA A 950 31.46 -46.69 12.20
N LEU A 951 32.54 -46.62 12.97
CA LEU A 951 33.75 -45.82 12.73
C LEU A 951 34.95 -46.75 12.58
N ALA A 952 35.91 -46.42 11.72
CA ALA A 952 37.20 -47.12 11.67
C ALA A 952 38.06 -46.79 12.90
N ALA A 953 39.14 -47.55 13.12
CA ALA A 953 40.13 -47.29 14.19
C ALA A 953 40.90 -45.95 14.03
N ASP A 954 40.82 -45.31 12.85
CA ASP A 954 41.33 -43.97 12.56
C ASP A 954 40.21 -42.90 12.53
N ASP A 955 39.06 -43.22 13.10
CA ASP A 955 37.89 -42.36 13.30
C ASP A 955 37.19 -41.92 11.98
N THR A 956 37.45 -42.62 10.88
CA THR A 956 36.70 -42.46 9.62
C THR A 956 35.31 -43.12 9.70
N LEU A 957 34.23 -42.39 9.34
CA LEU A 957 32.87 -42.95 9.30
C LEU A 957 32.75 -44.06 8.23
N PHE A 958 32.39 -45.25 8.69
CA PHE A 958 32.24 -46.47 7.91
C PHE A 958 30.79 -46.76 7.50
N GLY A 959 29.80 -46.19 8.19
CA GLY A 959 28.37 -46.33 7.86
C GLY A 959 27.45 -45.97 9.03
N TRP A 960 26.16 -45.73 8.77
CA TRP A 960 25.14 -45.51 9.80
C TRP A 960 23.75 -45.96 9.34
N ASP A 961 22.83 -46.22 10.29
CA ASP A 961 21.42 -46.56 10.04
C ASP A 961 20.48 -46.05 11.16
N ASP A 962 19.19 -45.92 10.86
CA ASP A 962 18.14 -45.42 11.76
C ASP A 962 17.54 -46.55 12.64
N LEU A 963 17.48 -46.34 13.96
CA LEU A 963 16.74 -47.13 14.95
C LEU A 963 15.29 -46.68 15.01
N VAL A 964 14.38 -47.45 14.40
CA VAL A 964 12.94 -47.23 14.51
C VAL A 964 12.39 -47.85 15.80
N VAL A 965 11.94 -47.03 16.73
CA VAL A 965 11.17 -47.49 17.90
C VAL A 965 9.70 -47.66 17.47
N VAL A 966 9.22 -48.91 17.41
CA VAL A 966 7.79 -49.21 17.24
C VAL A 966 7.18 -49.30 18.64
N ALA A 967 6.28 -48.38 18.99
CA ALA A 967 5.50 -48.49 20.23
C ALA A 967 4.80 -49.85 20.27
N ALA A 968 4.95 -50.60 21.36
CA ALA A 968 4.28 -51.88 21.54
C ALA A 968 2.77 -51.69 21.34
N ALA A 969 2.23 -52.30 20.28
CA ALA A 969 0.80 -52.33 20.04
C ALA A 969 0.11 -52.90 21.29
N ALA A 970 -0.74 -52.08 21.92
CA ALA A 970 -1.69 -52.58 22.90
C ALA A 970 -2.51 -53.70 22.24
N GLU A 971 -2.60 -54.84 22.91
CA GLU A 971 -3.23 -56.05 22.36
C GLU A 971 -4.65 -55.80 21.81
N PRO A 972 -5.05 -56.50 20.74
CA PRO A 972 -6.38 -56.37 20.17
C PRO A 972 -7.43 -56.95 21.10
N ILE A 973 -8.41 -56.11 21.48
CA ILE A 973 -9.66 -56.56 22.09
C ILE A 973 -10.36 -57.48 21.09
N SER A 974 -10.60 -58.71 21.52
CA SER A 974 -11.26 -59.76 20.76
C SER A 974 -12.78 -59.57 20.75
N THR A 975 -13.39 -59.74 19.57
CA THR A 975 -14.78 -60.18 19.40
C THR A 975 -14.76 -61.22 18.27
N PRO A 976 -15.60 -62.29 18.27
CA PRO A 976 -17.06 -62.13 18.18
C PRO A 976 -17.96 -63.21 18.82
N SER A 977 -19.25 -62.86 18.98
CA SER A 977 -20.45 -63.63 18.57
C SER A 977 -21.51 -63.98 19.62
N SER A 978 -22.75 -63.61 19.23
CA SER A 978 -24.08 -64.24 19.42
C SER A 978 -24.85 -64.18 20.75
N ASP A 979 -25.80 -63.23 20.77
CA ASP A 979 -27.26 -63.40 20.98
C ASP A 979 -27.80 -63.82 22.38
N PRO A 980 -29.12 -63.72 22.65
CA PRO A 980 -29.77 -62.65 23.42
C PRO A 980 -30.36 -63.16 24.75
N THR A 981 -30.66 -62.29 25.73
CA THR A 981 -31.81 -62.42 26.67
C THR A 981 -31.86 -61.33 27.76
N ASP A 982 -33.09 -60.82 27.94
CA ASP A 982 -33.74 -60.30 29.15
C ASP A 982 -33.24 -59.05 29.92
N ALA A 983 -34.11 -58.05 29.86
CA ALA A 983 -34.41 -56.87 30.70
C ALA A 983 -34.48 -57.14 32.25
N PRO A 984 -34.77 -56.16 33.17
CA PRO A 984 -34.54 -54.69 33.21
C PRO A 984 -34.20 -54.06 34.62
N VAL A 985 -34.01 -52.72 34.67
CA VAL A 985 -34.24 -51.73 35.79
C VAL A 985 -33.23 -51.66 36.98
N PRO A 986 -33.04 -50.54 37.76
CA PRO A 986 -33.12 -49.07 37.53
C PRO A 986 -31.86 -48.26 37.97
N ALA A 987 -31.90 -46.95 37.70
CA ALA A 987 -31.12 -45.86 38.32
C ALA A 987 -31.28 -45.77 39.87
N PRO A 988 -30.49 -44.95 40.60
CA PRO A 988 -30.87 -43.52 40.70
C PRO A 988 -29.73 -42.48 40.88
N ALA A 989 -30.00 -41.30 40.31
CA ALA A 989 -30.01 -39.96 40.91
C ALA A 989 -28.91 -39.43 41.87
N GLY A 990 -28.58 -38.15 41.66
CA GLY A 990 -28.04 -37.25 42.69
C GLY A 990 -27.26 -36.06 42.12
N ASN A 991 -27.91 -35.15 41.39
CA ASN A 991 -28.23 -33.79 41.82
C ASN A 991 -27.13 -33.00 42.59
N ALA A 992 -26.44 -32.13 41.84
CA ALA A 992 -26.56 -30.66 41.90
C ALA A 992 -26.01 -29.91 43.17
N PRO A 993 -26.01 -28.56 43.18
CA PRO A 993 -24.79 -27.73 43.11
C PRO A 993 -24.75 -26.70 44.27
N ARG A 994 -23.82 -25.74 44.26
CA ARG A 994 -23.94 -24.40 44.89
C ARG A 994 -22.74 -23.54 44.48
N ASP A 995 -22.85 -22.42 43.77
CA ASP A 995 -23.52 -21.10 44.00
C ASP A 995 -22.71 -20.05 44.79
N LEU A 996 -22.67 -18.86 44.17
CA LEU A 996 -22.71 -17.47 44.71
C LEU A 996 -21.42 -16.87 45.30
N ALA A 997 -20.86 -15.81 44.66
CA ALA A 997 -21.16 -14.37 44.85
C ALA A 997 -20.15 -13.73 45.85
N THR A 998 -19.67 -12.48 45.82
CA THR A 998 -20.07 -11.20 45.21
C THR A 998 -19.04 -10.11 45.58
N THR A 999 -19.03 -9.01 44.80
CA THR A 999 -18.80 -7.58 45.17
C THR A 999 -17.42 -7.03 45.56
N GLY A 1000 -17.03 -5.93 44.90
CA GLY A 1000 -16.05 -4.97 45.42
C GLY A 1000 -15.69 -3.81 44.48
N ALA A 1001 -16.50 -2.75 44.46
CA ALA A 1001 -16.14 -1.35 44.13
C ALA A 1001 -17.05 -0.45 45.02
N PRO A 1002 -16.77 0.84 45.33
CA PRO A 1002 -15.85 1.79 44.66
C PRO A 1002 -15.01 2.72 45.59
N ASP A 1003 -14.16 3.56 44.97
CA ASP A 1003 -14.11 5.04 45.10
C ASP A 1003 -12.77 5.77 45.41
N VAL A 1004 -12.68 6.97 44.81
CA VAL A 1004 -11.61 7.98 44.57
C VAL A 1004 -10.74 8.52 45.72
N SER A 1005 -9.45 8.84 45.43
CA SER A 1005 -8.94 10.24 45.20
C SER A 1005 -7.41 10.43 45.40
N SER A 1006 -6.80 11.09 44.39
CA SER A 1006 -5.68 12.08 44.39
C SER A 1006 -4.29 11.80 44.98
N LEU A 1007 -3.24 11.86 44.11
CA LEU A 1007 -2.15 12.88 44.10
C LEU A 1007 -0.96 12.51 43.17
N GLY A 1008 -0.68 13.38 42.16
CA GLY A 1008 0.62 13.72 41.53
C GLY A 1008 1.44 12.62 40.83
N TRP A 1009 1.92 12.77 39.59
CA TRP A 1009 2.81 13.83 39.08
C TRP A 1009 2.81 13.93 37.55
N LEU A 1010 3.10 15.16 37.07
CA LEU A 1010 3.27 15.60 35.69
C LEU A 1010 4.73 15.46 35.19
N ALA A 1011 4.83 15.41 33.86
CA ALA A 1011 5.91 15.86 32.96
C ALA A 1011 7.11 14.92 32.69
N LEU A 1012 7.37 14.61 31.41
CA LEU A 1012 8.26 15.44 30.57
C LEU A 1012 8.22 15.06 29.08
N ALA A 1013 7.79 16.02 28.26
CA ALA A 1013 8.16 16.19 26.86
C ALA A 1013 8.98 17.48 26.78
N ALA A 1014 10.22 17.42 26.27
CA ALA A 1014 10.97 18.54 25.68
C ALA A 1014 12.34 18.02 25.21
N GLY A 1015 12.67 18.24 23.94
CA GLY A 1015 13.98 17.86 23.40
C GLY A 1015 14.22 18.29 21.96
N MET A 1016 14.16 19.59 21.66
CA MET A 1016 14.88 20.17 20.51
C MET A 1016 15.49 21.53 20.86
N ILE A 1017 16.60 21.81 20.17
CA ILE A 1017 17.38 23.05 20.04
C ILE A 1017 18.62 23.18 20.94
N GLY A 1018 19.78 22.96 20.31
CA GLY A 1018 21.08 23.44 20.76
C GLY A 1018 21.88 23.94 19.55
N ALA A 1019 21.69 25.19 19.15
CA ALA A 1019 22.61 25.94 18.31
C ALA A 1019 23.39 26.94 19.18
N GLY A 1020 24.72 26.88 19.11
CA GLY A 1020 25.64 27.65 19.93
C GLY A 1020 25.69 29.14 19.57
N LEU A 1021 25.87 29.97 20.61
CA LEU A 1021 26.16 31.39 20.49
C LEU A 1021 27.42 31.71 21.30
N VAL A 1022 28.46 32.19 20.60
CA VAL A 1022 29.66 32.81 21.17
C VAL A 1022 29.37 34.29 21.46
N VAL A 1023 29.70 34.71 22.68
CA VAL A 1023 29.53 36.05 23.24
C VAL A 1023 30.66 36.99 22.80
N ILE A 1024 30.35 38.18 22.24
CA ILE A 1024 31.17 39.41 22.39
C ILE A 1024 30.24 40.63 22.53
N GLY A 1025 30.52 41.48 23.53
CA GLY A 1025 29.64 42.51 24.07
C GLY A 1025 29.56 43.86 23.35
N ARG A 1026 28.55 44.63 23.78
CA ARG A 1026 28.18 46.00 23.36
C ARG A 1026 29.20 47.07 23.80
N VAL A 1027 29.50 47.99 22.89
CA VAL A 1027 29.76 49.42 23.21
C VAL A 1027 29.00 50.28 22.20
N ARG A 1028 28.21 51.24 22.72
CA ARG A 1028 27.53 52.30 21.94
C ARG A 1028 28.54 53.38 21.55
N SER A 1029 28.50 53.86 20.30
CA SER A 1029 28.77 55.26 19.99
C SER A 1029 27.95 55.72 18.78
N THR A 1030 27.24 56.82 18.99
CA THR A 1030 26.56 57.67 18.02
C THR A 1030 27.54 58.33 17.03
N SER A 1031 27.17 58.45 15.75
CA SER A 1031 27.23 59.71 14.96
C SER A 1031 27.00 59.50 13.44
N SER A 1032 25.99 60.21 12.92
CA SER A 1032 25.96 61.01 11.67
C SER A 1032 26.48 60.49 10.33
N THR A 1033 25.62 60.66 9.30
CA THR A 1033 25.90 61.08 7.89
C THR A 1033 26.85 60.17 7.09
N GLN A 1034 26.43 59.51 6.02
CA GLN A 1034 26.08 60.07 4.71
C GLN A 1034 25.41 58.98 3.86
#